data_AF-A0A6M0HKC1-F1
#
_entry.id   AF-A0A6M0HKC1-F1
#
_cell.length_a   1.000
_cell.length_b   1.000
_cell.length_c   1.000
_cell.angle_alpha   90.00
_cell.angle_beta   90.00
_cell.angle_gamma   90.00
#
_symmetry.space_group_name_H-M   'P 1'
#
loop_
_entity.id
_entity.type
_entity.pdbx_description
1 polymer ?
#
loop_
_entity_poly.entity_id
_entity_poly.type
_entity_poly.pdbx_seq_one_letter_code
_entity_poly.pdbx_strand_id
1 'polypeptide(L)'
;MGVTRSASVAVSALLAGCVGYGAHAQVPDKSAERAAAPVVRTTAVDSGTTDLGKTDLGKTPPAVADVPKVEPSNAATPQAPDSVPAAAASPAPSSAPAPVVQAPAPPPVPSDPQGAAIAARLADPAPLLPRLTTKEREAIQAFYALGAFKPVWIVDGAYTPAAKAAAARLAAAGEDGLVPAAYPVPVLGTQALTEAHVAEAELKLSAAVALYARDARGGRINLSTISRLITPVLDLPAADVVLGRIASAGANAGTVLQSYNPAQPGYLALKARLAAARGVHAPSSEPTVQLPSGPVLTVGMHDPRVPALRARFRLESRSAGTLDSAPGEPDAYDAGVSAAVAGFQRRRGLPATGTLTGLTVAALGRPDMAPRADENEAALLVNMERWRWLPSDLGRDYVMVNIPEFRVRVTRDGRPRDEARVIVGKTESPTPIFSGLMEYAVVNPSWNVPPSILKNEFLPGLARDPNYAARRGYEVVYRNGNVSVRQPPGERNALGFIKFMFPNNHAVYLHDTPNRSLFAGSKRALSHGCVRVDDPFRFADAVLPDAWSSERLKKLVGKGERTIRLAEKLPVHLAYFTAYVDDAGSFRTLPDLYGYDARMKIALGLSPGSLLVAKVPGAKAPGSAAARLPVTARLPVTARPNATARNAAEPMPADETELRRKPQREARTDASPAPVRAARTSAARPPADFGDPDLWTPPTGRPSNGWW
;
A
#
# COMPACT_ATOMS: atom_id res chain seq x y z
N MET A 1 5.31 36.38 -18.10
CA MET A 1 6.45 35.74 -17.37
C MET A 1 6.03 34.34 -16.95
N GLY A 2 6.96 33.42 -16.70
CA GLY A 2 6.66 32.05 -16.25
C GLY A 2 6.93 30.94 -17.28
N VAL A 3 8.11 30.93 -17.91
CA VAL A 3 8.54 29.82 -18.78
C VAL A 3 8.89 28.61 -17.94
N THR A 4 8.37 27.42 -18.30
CA THR A 4 8.65 26.16 -17.61
C THR A 4 10.03 25.60 -17.99
N ARG A 5 10.76 25.04 -17.01
CA ARG A 5 12.16 24.60 -17.16
C ARG A 5 12.38 23.35 -18.05
N SER A 6 11.35 22.83 -18.70
CA SER A 6 11.41 21.55 -19.42
C SER A 6 12.14 21.58 -20.77
N ALA A 7 12.31 22.76 -21.38
CA ALA A 7 12.89 22.89 -22.73
C ALA A 7 14.43 22.77 -22.78
N SER A 8 15.13 23.23 -21.75
CA SER A 8 16.59 23.45 -21.84
C SER A 8 17.46 22.20 -21.70
N VAL A 9 16.91 21.07 -21.23
CA VAL A 9 17.69 19.84 -20.98
C VAL A 9 17.73 18.92 -22.21
N ALA A 10 16.69 18.92 -23.04
CA ALA A 10 16.58 18.03 -24.21
C ALA A 10 17.55 18.41 -25.35
N VAL A 11 17.86 19.71 -25.51
CA VAL A 11 18.67 20.22 -26.63
C VAL A 11 20.14 19.84 -26.51
N SER A 12 20.70 19.81 -25.29
CA SER A 12 22.13 19.56 -25.07
C SER A 12 22.59 18.13 -25.37
N ALA A 13 21.68 17.16 -25.44
CA ALA A 13 22.01 15.76 -25.66
C ALA A 13 22.20 15.38 -27.15
N LEU A 14 21.71 16.20 -28.09
CA LEU A 14 21.64 15.86 -29.52
C LEU A 14 22.77 16.48 -30.38
N LEU A 15 23.63 17.32 -29.80
CA LEU A 15 24.72 18.00 -30.52
C LEU A 15 26.12 17.40 -30.27
N ALA A 16 26.27 16.49 -29.29
CA ALA A 16 27.56 15.89 -28.93
C ALA A 16 28.01 14.74 -29.86
N GLY A 17 27.23 14.40 -30.89
CA GLY A 17 27.48 13.25 -31.78
C GLY A 17 28.38 13.51 -32.99
N CYS A 18 28.83 14.75 -33.23
CA CYS A 18 29.50 15.13 -34.47
C CYS A 18 30.75 16.00 -34.27
N VAL A 19 31.91 15.35 -34.10
CA VAL A 19 33.26 15.70 -34.62
C VAL A 19 34.21 14.59 -34.14
N GLY A 20 35.24 14.23 -34.93
CA GLY A 20 36.20 13.19 -34.55
C GLY A 20 37.65 13.54 -34.90
N TYR A 21 38.58 12.88 -34.18
CA TYR A 21 40.03 12.80 -34.39
C TYR A 21 40.91 14.06 -34.24
N GLY A 22 41.95 13.95 -33.41
CA GLY A 22 43.11 14.87 -33.42
C GLY A 22 44.02 14.86 -32.16
N ALA A 23 45.26 14.37 -32.32
CA ALA A 23 46.49 14.68 -31.54
C ALA A 23 46.65 14.32 -30.02
N HIS A 24 47.46 13.28 -29.79
CA HIS A 24 48.56 13.14 -28.81
C HIS A 24 48.56 13.78 -27.39
N ALA A 25 48.47 12.88 -26.40
CA ALA A 25 49.47 12.60 -25.33
C ALA A 25 50.02 13.70 -24.39
N GLN A 26 49.81 13.49 -23.07
CA GLN A 26 50.91 13.07 -22.16
C GLN A 26 50.36 12.41 -20.87
N VAL A 27 51.24 11.75 -20.10
CA VAL A 27 50.93 10.96 -18.89
C VAL A 27 51.81 11.42 -17.72
N PRO A 28 51.30 11.42 -16.49
CA PRO A 28 52.06 10.83 -15.40
C PRO A 28 51.24 9.83 -14.55
N ASP A 29 51.88 8.72 -14.18
CA ASP A 29 51.38 7.71 -13.23
C ASP A 29 51.69 8.10 -11.78
N LYS A 30 50.81 7.70 -10.83
CA LYS A 30 51.23 7.20 -9.51
C LYS A 30 50.14 6.42 -8.77
N SER A 31 49.97 5.17 -9.19
CA SER A 31 49.95 3.98 -8.32
C SER A 31 49.57 4.12 -6.82
N ALA A 32 48.38 3.57 -6.48
CA ALA A 32 48.05 2.68 -5.35
C ALA A 32 48.41 3.00 -3.87
N GLU A 33 47.38 2.92 -3.01
CA GLU A 33 47.44 2.07 -1.79
C GLU A 33 46.04 1.48 -1.47
N ARG A 34 45.94 0.50 -0.55
CA ARG A 34 44.79 -0.43 -0.48
C ARG A 34 44.39 -0.86 0.95
N ALA A 35 43.21 -0.39 1.38
CA ALA A 35 42.26 -1.00 2.34
C ALA A 35 42.70 -1.46 3.75
N ALA A 36 42.01 -0.95 4.77
CA ALA A 36 41.75 -1.65 6.04
C ALA A 36 40.40 -1.16 6.64
N ALA A 37 39.75 -2.00 7.46
CA ALA A 37 38.47 -1.70 8.12
C ALA A 37 38.64 -1.47 9.63
N PRO A 38 37.77 -0.67 10.28
CA PRO A 38 37.87 -0.41 11.72
C PRO A 38 37.39 -1.61 12.55
N VAL A 39 38.21 -2.03 13.52
CA VAL A 39 37.85 -3.06 14.52
C VAL A 39 37.41 -2.39 15.82
N VAL A 40 36.31 -2.88 16.40
CA VAL A 40 35.78 -2.41 17.69
C VAL A 40 36.75 -2.73 18.83
N ARG A 41 37.00 -1.76 19.72
CA ARG A 41 37.49 -2.03 21.08
C ARG A 41 36.62 -1.31 22.10
N THR A 42 36.09 -2.10 23.02
CA THR A 42 35.47 -1.64 24.26
C THR A 42 36.54 -1.39 25.33
N THR A 43 36.34 -0.37 26.15
CA THR A 43 36.95 -0.24 27.48
C THR A 43 35.86 0.20 28.46
N ALA A 44 35.95 -0.28 29.71
CA ALA A 44 34.90 -0.14 30.71
C ALA A 44 35.14 1.06 31.65
N VAL A 45 34.13 1.32 32.49
CA VAL A 45 34.14 2.28 33.59
C VAL A 45 35.11 1.83 34.69
N ASP A 46 35.82 2.76 35.31
CA ASP A 46 36.00 2.72 36.77
C ASP A 46 36.06 4.14 37.37
N SER A 47 36.15 4.20 38.70
CA SER A 47 35.59 5.21 39.58
C SER A 47 36.61 6.25 40.06
N GLY A 48 36.14 7.45 40.44
CA GLY A 48 36.95 8.49 41.09
C GLY A 48 36.06 9.60 41.65
N THR A 49 36.30 10.02 42.89
CA THR A 49 35.33 10.80 43.69
C THR A 49 35.99 12.03 44.34
N THR A 50 35.20 13.10 44.55
CA THR A 50 35.55 14.36 45.28
C THR A 50 36.66 15.21 44.62
N ASP A 51 36.78 16.53 44.89
CA ASP A 51 36.21 17.34 45.97
C ASP A 51 35.69 18.74 45.51
N LEU A 52 35.10 19.50 46.43
CA LEU A 52 34.49 20.82 46.26
C LEU A 52 35.50 21.98 46.34
N GLY A 53 35.31 23.02 45.52
CA GLY A 53 36.04 24.28 45.62
C GLY A 53 35.18 25.49 45.25
N LYS A 54 34.78 26.31 46.23
CA LYS A 54 34.11 27.60 46.01
C LYS A 54 35.09 28.76 46.20
N THR A 55 35.11 29.69 45.24
CA THR A 55 35.48 31.11 45.44
C THR A 55 34.59 31.99 44.56
N ASP A 56 34.48 33.28 44.90
CA ASP A 56 33.46 34.22 44.40
C ASP A 56 34.09 35.61 44.10
N LEU A 57 33.29 36.51 43.52
CA LEU A 57 33.51 37.96 43.30
C LEU A 57 34.38 38.36 42.09
N GLY A 58 33.86 39.23 41.18
CA GLY A 58 34.59 39.61 39.94
C GLY A 58 34.13 40.80 39.07
N LYS A 59 33.12 41.60 39.45
CA LYS A 59 32.77 42.97 38.94
C LYS A 59 32.91 43.33 37.42
N THR A 60 31.74 43.53 36.80
CA THR A 60 31.37 44.60 35.80
C THR A 60 31.90 44.60 34.34
N PRO A 61 31.17 45.24 33.38
CA PRO A 61 31.40 45.13 31.93
C PRO A 61 31.79 46.46 31.21
N PRO A 62 32.09 46.42 29.89
CA PRO A 62 31.99 47.57 28.97
C PRO A 62 30.63 47.63 28.23
N ALA A 63 30.33 48.75 27.58
CA ALA A 63 29.01 49.05 26.99
C ALA A 63 29.05 49.53 25.53
N VAL A 64 27.95 49.24 24.81
CA VAL A 64 27.21 50.07 23.83
C VAL A 64 27.96 50.84 22.71
N ALA A 65 27.55 50.55 21.47
CA ALA A 65 27.37 51.49 20.34
C ALA A 65 26.53 50.80 19.24
N ASP A 66 25.74 51.44 18.39
CA ASP A 66 24.82 52.58 18.62
C ASP A 66 23.67 52.51 17.58
N VAL A 67 22.60 53.32 17.70
CA VAL A 67 21.36 53.21 16.86
C VAL A 67 21.01 54.54 16.15
N PRO A 68 20.38 54.50 14.96
CA PRO A 68 18.92 54.78 14.87
C PRO A 68 18.23 53.86 13.84
N LYS A 69 17.05 53.26 14.04
CA LYS A 69 15.72 53.71 14.53
C LYS A 69 15.06 54.84 13.71
N VAL A 70 13.96 54.50 13.05
CA VAL A 70 12.99 55.41 12.40
C VAL A 70 11.58 55.01 12.84
N GLU A 71 10.75 55.98 13.22
CA GLU A 71 9.32 55.82 13.56
C GLU A 71 8.51 57.06 13.09
N PRO A 72 7.16 57.04 13.04
CA PRO A 72 6.40 57.64 11.92
C PRO A 72 5.61 58.93 12.23
N SER A 73 4.98 59.52 11.20
CA SER A 73 3.93 60.55 11.33
C SER A 73 2.90 60.50 10.17
N ASN A 74 1.85 61.32 10.24
CA ASN A 74 0.55 61.14 9.57
C ASN A 74 0.19 62.15 8.44
N ALA A 75 -0.90 61.81 7.73
CA ALA A 75 -1.51 62.41 6.54
C ALA A 75 -1.96 63.90 6.57
N ALA A 76 -2.02 64.54 5.38
CA ALA A 76 -3.10 65.46 4.91
C ALA A 76 -2.96 65.85 3.41
N THR A 77 -4.06 66.31 2.78
CA THR A 77 -4.25 66.86 1.39
C THR A 77 -4.30 68.43 1.39
N PRO A 78 -4.52 69.24 0.30
CA PRO A 78 -4.75 68.99 -1.15
C PRO A 78 -4.07 69.95 -2.22
N GLN A 79 -4.26 69.62 -3.52
CA GLN A 79 -4.44 70.47 -4.76
C GLN A 79 -3.47 71.58 -5.29
N ALA A 80 -3.04 71.37 -6.56
CA ALA A 80 -3.09 72.22 -7.81
C ALA A 80 -2.61 73.71 -7.85
N PRO A 81 -2.06 74.20 -9.00
CA PRO A 81 -2.90 74.71 -10.12
C PRO A 81 -2.37 74.41 -11.58
N ASP A 82 -3.06 74.96 -12.61
CA ASP A 82 -3.09 74.49 -14.01
C ASP A 82 -2.37 75.34 -15.09
N SER A 83 -2.20 74.75 -16.30
CA SER A 83 -2.41 75.42 -17.61
C SER A 83 -2.71 74.37 -18.72
N VAL A 84 -3.95 74.23 -19.23
CA VAL A 84 -4.62 74.96 -20.36
C VAL A 84 -4.29 74.36 -21.76
N PRO A 85 -5.27 74.14 -22.70
CA PRO A 85 -6.73 73.96 -22.59
C PRO A 85 -7.25 72.66 -23.31
N ALA A 86 -8.57 72.57 -23.57
CA ALA A 86 -9.27 71.36 -24.03
C ALA A 86 -9.41 71.19 -25.57
N ALA A 87 -9.69 69.95 -25.99
CA ALA A 87 -10.29 69.58 -27.28
C ALA A 87 -11.29 68.40 -27.10
N ALA A 88 -12.28 68.26 -27.99
CA ALA A 88 -13.39 67.32 -27.84
C ALA A 88 -13.09 65.89 -28.37
N ALA A 89 -13.93 64.92 -27.99
CA ALA A 89 -13.64 63.49 -28.12
C ALA A 89 -14.10 62.84 -29.46
N SER A 90 -13.25 61.97 -30.02
CA SER A 90 -13.58 60.76 -30.83
C SER A 90 -12.29 60.07 -31.33
N PRO A 91 -12.31 58.77 -31.67
CA PRO A 91 -12.98 57.63 -31.03
C PRO A 91 -11.94 56.65 -30.44
N ALA A 92 -12.35 55.46 -29.99
CA ALA A 92 -11.40 54.45 -29.48
C ALA A 92 -10.48 53.91 -30.59
N PRO A 93 -9.17 53.70 -30.32
CA PRO A 93 -8.24 53.15 -31.30
C PRO A 93 -8.54 51.66 -31.58
N SER A 94 -8.44 51.28 -32.86
CA SER A 94 -8.68 49.90 -33.31
C SER A 94 -7.71 48.92 -32.65
N SER A 95 -8.22 47.75 -32.25
CA SER A 95 -7.40 46.66 -31.72
C SER A 95 -6.50 46.08 -32.80
N ALA A 96 -5.19 46.32 -32.71
CA ALA A 96 -4.21 45.57 -33.48
C ALA A 96 -4.38 44.06 -33.17
N PRO A 97 -4.41 43.17 -34.17
CA PRO A 97 -4.56 41.75 -33.92
C PRO A 97 -3.35 41.23 -33.12
N ALA A 98 -3.63 40.49 -32.05
CA ALA A 98 -2.59 39.80 -31.29
C ALA A 98 -1.80 38.86 -32.21
N PRO A 99 -0.48 38.65 -31.98
CA PRO A 99 0.31 37.73 -32.79
C PRO A 99 -0.32 36.35 -32.74
N VAL A 100 -0.73 35.84 -33.91
CA VAL A 100 -1.32 34.51 -34.03
C VAL A 100 -0.31 33.49 -33.51
N VAL A 101 -0.64 32.83 -32.40
CA VAL A 101 0.15 31.71 -31.91
C VAL A 101 0.06 30.62 -32.96
N GLN A 102 1.13 30.51 -33.76
CA GLN A 102 1.22 29.55 -34.84
C GLN A 102 1.00 28.16 -34.26
N ALA A 103 0.00 27.43 -34.78
CA ALA A 103 -0.28 26.08 -34.33
C ALA A 103 1.00 25.24 -34.43
N PRO A 104 1.30 24.36 -33.45
CA PRO A 104 2.53 23.57 -33.47
C PRO A 104 2.59 22.83 -34.81
N ALA A 105 3.72 23.01 -35.51
CA ALA A 105 3.88 22.45 -36.85
C ALA A 105 3.60 20.94 -36.83
N PRO A 106 2.94 20.39 -37.85
CA PRO A 106 2.72 18.95 -37.93
C PRO A 106 4.07 18.22 -37.80
N PRO A 107 4.13 17.08 -37.10
CA PRO A 107 5.39 16.40 -36.84
C PRO A 107 6.09 16.10 -38.18
N PRO A 108 7.42 16.28 -38.27
CA PRO A 108 8.13 16.21 -39.53
C PRO A 108 7.91 14.84 -40.18
N VAL A 109 7.45 14.85 -41.43
CA VAL A 109 7.26 13.62 -42.22
C VAL A 109 8.63 12.97 -42.40
N PRO A 110 8.82 11.70 -41.99
CA PRO A 110 10.11 11.03 -42.11
C PRO A 110 10.56 10.95 -43.58
N SER A 111 11.81 11.32 -43.83
CA SER A 111 12.43 11.20 -45.15
C SER A 111 13.11 9.85 -45.39
N ASP A 112 13.32 9.06 -44.35
CA ASP A 112 13.91 7.72 -44.44
C ASP A 112 12.84 6.60 -44.29
N PRO A 113 13.04 5.42 -44.93
CA PRO A 113 12.05 4.34 -44.90
C PRO A 113 11.73 3.76 -43.51
N GLN A 114 12.70 3.76 -42.58
CA GLN A 114 12.51 3.19 -41.24
C GLN A 114 11.67 4.12 -40.36
N GLY A 115 11.99 5.42 -40.37
CA GLY A 115 11.17 6.44 -39.71
C GLY A 115 9.75 6.48 -40.28
N ALA A 116 9.59 6.33 -41.59
CA ALA A 116 8.27 6.25 -42.22
C ALA A 116 7.46 5.03 -41.73
N ALA A 117 8.09 3.86 -41.61
CA ALA A 117 7.45 2.66 -41.06
C ALA A 117 7.09 2.82 -39.57
N ILE A 118 7.94 3.46 -38.77
CA ILE A 118 7.68 3.75 -37.34
C ILE A 118 6.50 4.73 -37.19
N ALA A 119 6.47 5.81 -37.98
CA ALA A 119 5.37 6.77 -37.98
C ALA A 119 4.03 6.12 -38.40
N ALA A 120 4.04 5.30 -39.46
CA ALA A 120 2.86 4.56 -39.91
C ALA A 120 2.37 3.57 -38.83
N ARG A 121 3.27 2.85 -38.17
CA ARG A 121 2.92 1.88 -37.12
C ARG A 121 2.41 2.53 -35.82
N LEU A 122 2.86 3.74 -35.51
CA LEU A 122 2.31 4.55 -34.41
C LEU A 122 0.89 5.05 -34.71
N ALA A 123 0.63 5.44 -35.97
CA ALA A 123 -0.69 5.87 -36.44
C ALA A 123 -1.72 4.72 -36.54
N ASP A 124 -1.26 3.47 -36.74
CA ASP A 124 -2.12 2.28 -36.67
C ASP A 124 -2.73 2.10 -35.26
N PRO A 125 -4.07 2.12 -35.10
CA PRO A 125 -4.73 1.96 -33.81
C PRO A 125 -4.48 0.59 -33.14
N ALA A 126 -4.04 -0.44 -33.88
CA ALA A 126 -3.78 -1.77 -33.34
C ALA A 126 -2.78 -1.72 -32.17
N PRO A 127 -3.14 -2.25 -30.98
CA PRO A 127 -2.38 -2.01 -29.74
C PRO A 127 -0.95 -2.54 -29.80
N LEU A 128 0.00 -1.77 -29.27
CA LEU A 128 1.40 -2.21 -29.12
C LEU A 128 1.53 -3.32 -28.06
N LEU A 129 0.84 -3.16 -26.92
CA LEU A 129 0.68 -4.18 -25.87
C LEU A 129 -0.74 -4.09 -25.24
N PRO A 130 -1.34 -5.20 -24.77
CA PRO A 130 -2.74 -5.22 -24.27
C PRO A 130 -3.03 -4.37 -23.03
N ARG A 131 -2.00 -3.91 -22.30
CA ARG A 131 -2.10 -3.12 -21.06
C ARG A 131 -1.70 -1.64 -21.24
N LEU A 132 -1.20 -1.26 -22.41
CA LEU A 132 -0.75 0.09 -22.70
C LEU A 132 -1.94 1.02 -22.95
N THR A 133 -2.04 2.13 -22.22
CA THR A 133 -3.13 3.11 -22.40
C THR A 133 -2.90 4.03 -23.60
N THR A 134 -3.96 4.70 -24.08
CA THR A 134 -3.86 5.70 -25.16
C THR A 134 -2.86 6.80 -24.82
N LYS A 135 -2.88 7.31 -23.58
CA LYS A 135 -1.93 8.32 -23.09
C LYS A 135 -0.47 7.84 -23.14
N GLU A 136 -0.23 6.55 -22.87
CA GLU A 136 1.11 5.98 -23.02
C GLU A 136 1.52 5.89 -24.50
N ARG A 137 0.62 5.45 -25.40
CA ARG A 137 0.89 5.49 -26.86
C ARG A 137 1.21 6.92 -27.32
N GLU A 138 0.41 7.91 -26.93
CA GLU A 138 0.60 9.32 -27.26
C GLU A 138 1.98 9.82 -26.80
N ALA A 139 2.43 9.44 -25.60
CA ALA A 139 3.76 9.76 -25.10
C ALA A 139 4.88 9.02 -25.86
N ILE A 140 4.71 7.74 -26.23
CA ILE A 140 5.66 7.04 -27.12
C ILE A 140 5.74 7.73 -28.48
N GLN A 141 4.59 8.15 -29.05
CA GLN A 141 4.55 8.88 -30.32
C GLN A 141 5.26 10.23 -30.23
N ALA A 142 5.06 10.98 -29.14
CA ALA A 142 5.77 12.24 -28.90
C ALA A 142 7.29 12.04 -28.79
N PHE A 143 7.73 10.97 -28.12
CA PHE A 143 9.15 10.60 -28.04
C PHE A 143 9.77 10.34 -29.42
N TYR A 144 9.13 9.52 -30.25
CA TYR A 144 9.64 9.28 -31.61
C TYR A 144 9.55 10.52 -32.50
N ALA A 145 8.51 11.35 -32.38
CA ALA A 145 8.38 12.60 -33.14
C ALA A 145 9.55 13.59 -32.86
N LEU A 146 10.03 13.67 -31.62
CA LEU A 146 11.23 14.46 -31.26
C LEU A 146 12.51 13.94 -31.94
N GLY A 147 12.60 12.62 -32.18
CA GLY A 147 13.69 11.98 -32.92
C GLY A 147 13.50 11.95 -34.45
N ALA A 148 12.52 12.68 -35.00
CA ALA A 148 12.08 12.56 -36.40
C ALA A 148 11.75 11.11 -36.82
N PHE A 149 11.18 10.35 -35.89
CA PHE A 149 10.80 8.92 -35.97
C PHE A 149 11.94 7.92 -36.20
N LYS A 150 13.21 8.36 -36.12
CA LYS A 150 14.36 7.45 -36.25
C LYS A 150 14.35 6.34 -35.18
N PRO A 151 14.81 5.12 -35.50
CA PRO A 151 15.04 4.07 -34.52
C PRO A 151 16.00 4.50 -33.38
N VAL A 152 15.76 3.94 -32.20
CA VAL A 152 16.49 4.20 -30.94
C VAL A 152 17.01 2.89 -30.33
N TRP A 153 16.26 1.79 -30.46
CA TRP A 153 16.65 0.48 -29.95
C TRP A 153 17.41 -0.36 -30.98
N ILE A 154 17.10 -0.21 -32.26
CA ILE A 154 17.72 -0.94 -33.37
C ILE A 154 18.53 0.02 -34.24
N VAL A 155 19.84 -0.20 -34.38
CA VAL A 155 20.74 0.58 -35.25
C VAL A 155 21.59 -0.40 -36.07
N ASP A 156 21.77 -0.14 -37.37
CA ASP A 156 22.50 -1.01 -38.31
C ASP A 156 22.04 -2.49 -38.27
N GLY A 157 20.73 -2.69 -38.08
CA GLY A 157 20.10 -4.02 -37.97
C GLY A 157 20.32 -4.74 -36.63
N ALA A 158 21.00 -4.13 -35.66
CA ALA A 158 21.33 -4.73 -34.37
C ALA A 158 20.78 -3.94 -33.18
N TYR A 159 20.48 -4.63 -32.07
CA TYR A 159 20.08 -3.96 -30.84
C TYR A 159 21.23 -3.14 -30.22
N THR A 160 20.95 -1.88 -29.84
CA THR A 160 21.87 -1.00 -29.12
C THR A 160 22.21 -1.55 -27.72
N PRO A 161 23.29 -1.08 -27.07
CA PRO A 161 23.60 -1.47 -25.69
C PRO A 161 22.46 -1.16 -24.71
N ALA A 162 21.72 -0.06 -24.93
CA ALA A 162 20.55 0.31 -24.14
C ALA A 162 19.40 -0.68 -24.34
N ALA A 163 19.09 -1.05 -25.59
CA ALA A 163 18.09 -2.07 -25.91
C ALA A 163 18.40 -3.41 -25.25
N LYS A 164 19.65 -3.88 -25.36
CA LYS A 164 20.11 -5.15 -24.75
C LYS A 164 20.00 -5.14 -23.23
N ALA A 165 20.46 -4.08 -22.56
CA ALA A 165 20.41 -3.97 -21.10
C ALA A 165 18.98 -3.77 -20.56
N ALA A 166 18.12 -3.02 -21.27
CA ALA A 166 16.70 -2.91 -20.94
C ALA A 166 15.98 -4.26 -21.11
N ALA A 167 16.18 -4.96 -22.24
CA ALA A 167 15.62 -6.27 -22.51
C ALA A 167 16.00 -7.32 -21.45
N ALA A 168 17.25 -7.35 -21.00
CA ALA A 168 17.69 -8.21 -19.90
C ALA A 168 16.92 -7.95 -18.59
N ARG A 169 16.67 -6.67 -18.26
CA ARG A 169 15.86 -6.30 -17.07
C ARG A 169 14.38 -6.65 -17.22
N LEU A 170 13.82 -6.56 -18.43
CA LEU A 170 12.44 -6.99 -18.72
C LEU A 170 12.28 -8.50 -18.58
N ALA A 171 13.24 -9.30 -19.09
CA ALA A 171 13.26 -10.75 -18.88
C ALA A 171 13.38 -11.11 -17.39
N ALA A 172 14.20 -10.39 -16.64
CA ALA A 172 14.39 -10.56 -15.20
C ALA A 172 13.25 -9.99 -14.33
N ALA A 173 12.19 -9.39 -14.91
CA ALA A 173 11.10 -8.72 -14.18
C ALA A 173 10.39 -9.60 -13.12
N GLY A 174 10.51 -10.92 -13.22
CA GLY A 174 10.03 -11.86 -12.19
C GLY A 174 10.64 -11.58 -10.81
N GLU A 175 11.93 -11.21 -10.74
CA GLU A 175 12.61 -10.84 -9.50
C GLU A 175 11.95 -9.66 -8.78
N ASP A 176 11.27 -8.77 -9.52
CA ASP A 176 10.57 -7.59 -8.99
C ASP A 176 9.14 -7.92 -8.53
N GLY A 177 8.73 -9.20 -8.55
CA GLY A 177 7.34 -9.58 -8.33
C GLY A 177 6.39 -9.11 -9.44
N LEU A 178 6.95 -8.77 -10.61
CA LEU A 178 6.22 -8.55 -11.85
C LEU A 178 6.13 -9.87 -12.64
N VAL A 179 5.49 -9.85 -13.82
CA VAL A 179 5.32 -11.04 -14.67
C VAL A 179 6.07 -10.81 -15.99
N PRO A 180 7.19 -11.50 -16.29
CA PRO A 180 7.98 -11.27 -17.50
C PRO A 180 7.17 -11.32 -18.80
N ALA A 181 6.17 -12.21 -18.90
CA ALA A 181 5.29 -12.33 -20.07
C ALA A 181 4.42 -11.08 -20.35
N ALA A 182 4.33 -10.11 -19.42
CA ALA A 182 3.70 -8.82 -19.66
C ALA A 182 4.61 -7.82 -20.40
N TYR A 183 5.92 -8.09 -20.48
CA TYR A 183 6.93 -7.21 -21.09
C TYR A 183 7.71 -7.99 -22.17
N PRO A 184 7.05 -8.43 -23.27
CA PRO A 184 7.68 -9.28 -24.27
C PRO A 184 8.85 -8.55 -24.95
N VAL A 185 10.03 -9.14 -24.83
CA VAL A 185 11.24 -8.72 -25.55
C VAL A 185 11.15 -9.25 -26.98
N PRO A 186 11.14 -8.40 -28.03
CA PRO A 186 11.15 -8.87 -29.41
C PRO A 186 12.52 -9.49 -29.75
N VAL A 187 12.52 -10.46 -30.66
CA VAL A 187 13.74 -11.13 -31.14
C VAL A 187 13.96 -10.72 -32.59
N LEU A 188 15.14 -10.18 -32.89
CA LEU A 188 15.57 -9.98 -34.28
C LEU A 188 15.96 -11.34 -34.86
N GLY A 189 15.33 -11.72 -35.98
CA GLY A 189 15.63 -12.97 -36.67
C GLY A 189 16.98 -12.93 -37.40
N THR A 190 17.40 -14.08 -37.91
CA THR A 190 18.61 -14.23 -38.76
C THR A 190 18.38 -13.85 -40.23
N GLN A 191 17.16 -13.48 -40.60
CA GLN A 191 16.78 -13.02 -41.93
C GLN A 191 16.88 -11.49 -42.03
N ALA A 192 16.94 -10.96 -43.26
CA ALA A 192 16.93 -9.51 -43.49
C ALA A 192 15.71 -8.85 -42.84
N LEU A 193 15.96 -7.85 -42.00
CA LEU A 193 14.91 -7.10 -41.31
C LEU A 193 14.29 -6.09 -42.27
N THR A 194 13.00 -6.24 -42.58
CA THR A 194 12.22 -5.21 -43.27
C THR A 194 11.94 -4.03 -42.34
N GLU A 195 11.68 -2.86 -42.90
CA GLU A 195 11.35 -1.63 -42.18
C GLU A 195 10.14 -1.83 -41.25
N ALA A 196 9.16 -2.61 -41.71
CA ALA A 196 7.99 -2.99 -40.90
C ALA A 196 8.34 -3.91 -39.72
N HIS A 197 9.27 -4.86 -39.90
CA HIS A 197 9.77 -5.70 -38.79
C HIS A 197 10.60 -4.90 -37.79
N VAL A 198 11.42 -3.95 -38.26
CA VAL A 198 12.15 -3.00 -37.41
C VAL A 198 11.15 -2.17 -36.60
N ALA A 199 10.19 -1.50 -37.25
CA ALA A 199 9.20 -0.65 -36.59
C ALA A 199 8.37 -1.40 -35.53
N GLU A 200 7.93 -2.62 -35.82
CA GLU A 200 7.15 -3.43 -34.88
C GLU A 200 7.99 -3.88 -33.67
N ALA A 201 9.26 -4.23 -33.86
CA ALA A 201 10.17 -4.59 -32.76
C ALA A 201 10.57 -3.37 -31.91
N GLU A 202 10.92 -2.27 -32.56
CA GLU A 202 11.27 -0.97 -31.98
C GLU A 202 10.15 -0.44 -31.06
N LEU A 203 8.90 -0.48 -31.54
CA LEU A 203 7.75 0.02 -30.80
C LEU A 203 7.23 -0.96 -29.74
N LYS A 204 7.36 -2.28 -29.94
CA LYS A 204 7.07 -3.28 -28.89
C LYS A 204 8.04 -3.18 -27.72
N LEU A 205 9.34 -3.04 -27.98
CA LEU A 205 10.34 -2.85 -26.92
C LEU A 205 10.09 -1.53 -26.16
N SER A 206 9.76 -0.46 -26.87
CA SER A 206 9.34 0.81 -26.26
C SER A 206 8.13 0.65 -25.34
N ALA A 207 7.07 0.00 -25.82
CA ALA A 207 5.87 -0.26 -25.03
C ALA A 207 6.17 -1.15 -23.81
N ALA A 208 7.06 -2.14 -23.92
CA ALA A 208 7.43 -3.01 -22.82
C ALA A 208 8.27 -2.29 -21.75
N VAL A 209 9.20 -1.41 -22.15
CA VAL A 209 9.98 -0.53 -21.26
C VAL A 209 9.08 0.44 -20.50
N ALA A 210 8.18 1.14 -21.22
CA ALA A 210 7.23 2.07 -20.61
C ALA A 210 6.27 1.38 -19.64
N LEU A 211 5.70 0.23 -20.04
CA LEU A 211 4.78 -0.54 -19.22
C LEU A 211 5.46 -1.11 -17.97
N TYR A 212 6.71 -1.59 -18.06
CA TYR A 212 7.49 -2.01 -16.89
C TYR A 212 7.70 -0.84 -15.93
N ALA A 213 8.13 0.32 -16.41
CA ALA A 213 8.39 1.47 -15.54
C ALA A 213 7.10 1.96 -14.85
N ARG A 214 5.97 1.95 -15.55
CA ARG A 214 4.65 2.28 -14.97
C ARG A 214 4.16 1.22 -13.98
N ASP A 215 4.36 -0.07 -14.27
CA ASP A 215 3.98 -1.18 -13.40
C ASP A 215 4.85 -1.24 -12.13
N ALA A 216 6.14 -0.92 -12.24
CA ALA A 216 7.07 -0.79 -11.12
C ALA A 216 6.65 0.31 -10.12
N ARG A 217 5.82 1.27 -10.56
CA ARG A 217 5.22 2.36 -9.75
C ARG A 217 3.75 2.10 -9.37
N GLY A 218 3.32 0.84 -9.42
CA GLY A 218 2.00 0.41 -8.91
C GLY A 218 0.85 0.57 -9.89
N GLY A 219 1.12 0.96 -11.15
CA GLY A 219 0.09 1.12 -12.18
C GLY A 219 -0.59 -0.18 -12.62
N ARG A 220 -0.23 -1.34 -12.07
CA ARG A 220 -0.64 -2.67 -12.57
C ARG A 220 -2.13 -2.95 -12.48
N ILE A 221 -2.79 -2.30 -11.52
CA ILE A 221 -4.15 -2.59 -11.03
C ILE A 221 -4.90 -1.28 -10.75
N ASN A 222 -6.21 -1.27 -10.97
CA ASN A 222 -7.06 -0.14 -10.57
C ASN A 222 -7.45 -0.30 -9.10
N LEU A 223 -6.78 0.43 -8.20
CA LEU A 223 -6.95 0.29 -6.74
C LEU A 223 -8.40 0.47 -6.26
N SER A 224 -9.20 1.29 -6.96
CA SER A 224 -10.61 1.52 -6.63
C SER A 224 -11.50 0.28 -6.78
N THR A 225 -11.09 -0.74 -7.56
CA THR A 225 -11.82 -2.02 -7.68
C THR A 225 -11.50 -2.96 -6.51
N ILE A 226 -10.36 -2.79 -5.84
CA ILE A 226 -10.04 -3.50 -4.59
C ILE A 226 -10.88 -2.93 -3.46
N SER A 227 -10.84 -1.60 -3.27
CA SER A 227 -11.68 -0.85 -2.33
C SER A 227 -11.59 0.65 -2.61
N ARG A 228 -12.72 1.38 -2.48
CA ARG A 228 -12.77 2.85 -2.58
C ARG A 228 -11.97 3.58 -1.48
N LEU A 229 -11.56 2.86 -0.43
CA LEU A 229 -10.74 3.37 0.66
C LEU A 229 -9.23 3.21 0.39
N ILE A 230 -8.82 2.74 -0.80
CA ILE A 230 -7.42 2.65 -1.23
C ILE A 230 -7.18 3.78 -2.23
N THR A 231 -6.61 4.90 -1.73
CA THR A 231 -6.41 6.14 -2.48
C THR A 231 -4.99 6.71 -2.32
N PRO A 232 -3.92 5.93 -2.55
CA PRO A 232 -2.58 6.51 -2.71
C PRO A 232 -2.51 7.34 -4.00
N VAL A 233 -1.66 8.36 -4.00
CA VAL A 233 -1.26 9.07 -5.22
C VAL A 233 -0.06 8.34 -5.81
N LEU A 234 -0.25 7.67 -6.94
CA LEU A 234 0.81 6.91 -7.61
C LEU A 234 1.64 7.83 -8.51
N ASP A 235 2.96 7.83 -8.31
CA ASP A 235 3.91 8.54 -9.16
C ASP A 235 4.26 7.71 -10.41
N LEU A 236 3.34 7.73 -11.38
CA LEU A 236 3.44 7.03 -12.65
C LEU A 236 4.17 7.91 -13.69
N PRO A 237 5.38 7.55 -14.14
CA PRO A 237 6.14 8.34 -15.11
C PRO A 237 5.49 8.31 -16.49
N ALA A 238 5.65 9.40 -17.25
CA ALA A 238 5.24 9.46 -18.64
C ALA A 238 6.21 8.67 -19.54
N ALA A 239 5.69 8.00 -20.58
CA ALA A 239 6.46 7.03 -21.36
C ALA A 239 7.64 7.67 -22.11
N ASP A 240 7.49 8.89 -22.60
CA ASP A 240 8.54 9.72 -23.21
C ASP A 240 9.73 9.96 -22.26
N VAL A 241 9.44 10.32 -21.02
CA VAL A 241 10.46 10.56 -19.97
C VAL A 241 11.18 9.26 -19.62
N VAL A 242 10.47 8.12 -19.61
CA VAL A 242 11.10 6.79 -19.43
C VAL A 242 12.00 6.47 -20.63
N LEU A 243 11.47 6.50 -21.85
CA LEU A 243 12.20 6.08 -23.05
C LEU A 243 13.46 6.92 -23.27
N GLY A 244 13.39 8.24 -23.11
CA GLY A 244 14.56 9.12 -23.20
C GLY A 244 15.64 8.76 -22.17
N ARG A 245 15.24 8.54 -20.91
CA ARG A 245 16.16 8.18 -19.81
C ARG A 245 16.77 6.78 -19.96
N ILE A 246 16.03 5.83 -20.54
CA ILE A 246 16.52 4.46 -20.80
C ILE A 246 17.43 4.42 -22.03
N ALA A 247 17.09 5.12 -23.11
CA ALA A 247 17.89 5.20 -24.32
C ALA A 247 19.26 5.85 -24.07
N SER A 248 19.28 6.99 -23.37
CA SER A 248 20.51 7.71 -23.05
C SER A 248 21.41 7.01 -22.02
N ALA A 249 20.93 5.96 -21.33
CA ALA A 249 21.68 5.27 -20.29
C ALA A 249 22.69 4.23 -20.82
N GLY A 250 22.65 3.88 -22.11
CA GLY A 250 23.56 2.89 -22.71
C GLY A 250 23.52 1.56 -21.96
N ALA A 251 24.68 0.98 -21.66
CA ALA A 251 24.77 -0.28 -20.90
C ALA A 251 24.11 -0.22 -19.50
N ASN A 252 23.93 0.97 -18.91
CA ASN A 252 23.27 1.13 -17.62
C ASN A 252 21.73 1.12 -17.70
N ALA A 253 21.14 1.03 -18.90
CA ALA A 253 19.70 1.07 -19.11
C ALA A 253 18.91 0.06 -18.25
N GLY A 254 19.43 -1.15 -18.05
CA GLY A 254 18.83 -2.15 -17.16
C GLY A 254 18.79 -1.72 -15.69
N THR A 255 19.85 -1.07 -15.20
CA THR A 255 19.94 -0.51 -13.84
C THR A 255 19.04 0.70 -13.66
N VAL A 256 18.96 1.57 -14.67
CA VAL A 256 18.03 2.71 -14.67
C VAL A 256 16.57 2.23 -14.68
N LEU A 257 16.26 1.18 -15.45
CA LEU A 257 14.93 0.57 -15.47
C LEU A 257 14.59 -0.11 -14.13
N GLN A 258 15.56 -0.81 -13.50
CA GLN A 258 15.42 -1.35 -12.14
C GLN A 258 14.99 -0.28 -11.13
N SER A 259 15.54 0.94 -11.24
CA SER A 259 15.36 2.06 -10.29
C SER A 259 13.94 2.62 -10.19
N TYR A 260 13.02 2.21 -11.07
CA TYR A 260 11.60 2.56 -10.93
C TYR A 260 10.90 1.76 -9.82
N ASN A 261 11.44 0.60 -9.41
CA ASN A 261 10.88 -0.17 -8.31
C ASN A 261 11.16 0.50 -6.95
N PRO A 262 10.39 0.19 -5.89
CA PRO A 262 10.62 0.73 -4.55
C PRO A 262 12.04 0.40 -4.05
N ALA A 263 12.72 1.37 -3.45
CA ALA A 263 14.07 1.22 -2.91
C ALA A 263 14.08 1.01 -1.39
N GLN A 264 12.92 1.05 -0.74
CA GLN A 264 12.77 0.96 0.71
C GLN A 264 13.18 -0.44 1.22
N PRO A 265 13.85 -0.55 2.40
CA PRO A 265 14.36 -1.83 2.92
C PRO A 265 13.32 -2.95 2.96
N GLY A 266 12.07 -2.65 3.31
CA GLY A 266 11.00 -3.65 3.35
C GLY A 266 10.65 -4.25 1.98
N TYR A 267 10.71 -3.48 0.89
CA TYR A 267 10.55 -4.04 -0.47
C TYR A 267 11.77 -4.89 -0.85
N LEU A 268 12.98 -4.42 -0.56
CA LEU A 268 14.22 -5.14 -0.87
C LEU A 268 14.30 -6.48 -0.11
N ALA A 269 13.88 -6.52 1.15
CA ALA A 269 13.79 -7.74 1.94
C ALA A 269 12.72 -8.72 1.40
N LEU A 270 11.56 -8.22 0.95
CA LEU A 270 10.56 -9.05 0.26
C LEU A 270 11.08 -9.57 -1.09
N LYS A 271 11.80 -8.75 -1.88
CA LYS A 271 12.48 -9.18 -3.13
C LYS A 271 13.52 -10.27 -2.86
N ALA A 272 14.34 -10.12 -1.82
CA ALA A 272 15.30 -11.15 -1.40
C ALA A 272 14.59 -12.43 -0.93
N ARG A 273 13.50 -12.33 -0.17
CA ARG A 273 12.71 -13.48 0.29
C ARG A 273 11.95 -14.18 -0.85
N LEU A 274 11.56 -13.46 -1.90
CA LEU A 274 11.00 -14.00 -3.15
C LEU A 274 12.07 -14.72 -3.97
N ALA A 275 13.27 -14.13 -4.11
CA ALA A 275 14.40 -14.78 -4.75
C ALA A 275 14.80 -16.07 -4.02
N ALA A 276 14.84 -16.05 -2.68
CA ALA A 276 15.07 -17.26 -1.88
C ALA A 276 13.94 -18.31 -2.05
N ALA A 277 12.67 -17.89 -2.12
CA ALA A 277 11.56 -18.80 -2.40
C ALA A 277 11.77 -19.53 -3.73
N ARG A 278 12.04 -18.76 -4.80
CA ARG A 278 12.18 -19.26 -6.18
C ARG A 278 13.53 -19.89 -6.47
N GLY A 279 14.55 -19.67 -5.65
CA GLY A 279 15.80 -20.44 -5.67
C GLY A 279 15.60 -21.85 -5.11
N VAL A 280 14.85 -21.98 -4.01
CA VAL A 280 14.43 -23.28 -3.46
C VAL A 280 13.40 -23.99 -4.37
N HIS A 281 12.61 -23.22 -5.13
CA HIS A 281 11.66 -23.72 -6.14
C HIS A 281 12.15 -23.51 -7.57
N ALA A 282 13.48 -23.44 -7.80
CA ALA A 282 14.03 -23.42 -9.14
C ALA A 282 13.60 -24.71 -9.85
N PRO A 283 13.18 -24.67 -11.13
CA PRO A 283 12.53 -25.81 -11.76
C PRO A 283 13.53 -26.95 -11.98
N SER A 284 13.63 -27.83 -10.99
CA SER A 284 14.04 -29.20 -11.22
C SER A 284 13.00 -29.81 -12.14
N SER A 285 13.34 -29.91 -13.42
CA SER A 285 12.59 -30.69 -14.42
C SER A 285 12.77 -32.17 -14.11
N GLU A 286 12.26 -32.60 -12.96
CA GLU A 286 12.38 -33.97 -12.47
C GLU A 286 11.58 -34.89 -13.40
N PRO A 287 12.21 -35.88 -14.06
CA PRO A 287 11.51 -36.72 -15.02
C PRO A 287 10.34 -37.45 -14.34
N THR A 288 9.20 -37.45 -15.03
CA THR A 288 8.02 -38.22 -14.62
C THR A 288 8.35 -39.70 -14.68
N VAL A 289 8.11 -40.43 -13.59
CA VAL A 289 8.34 -41.88 -13.53
C VAL A 289 6.99 -42.56 -13.47
N GLN A 290 6.65 -43.27 -14.53
CA GLN A 290 5.52 -44.18 -14.55
C GLN A 290 5.91 -45.43 -13.75
N LEU A 291 5.19 -45.68 -12.65
CA LEU A 291 5.31 -46.93 -11.90
C LEU A 291 4.07 -47.79 -12.18
N PRO A 292 4.21 -49.12 -12.30
CA PRO A 292 3.07 -50.03 -12.32
C PRO A 292 2.13 -49.81 -11.14
N SER A 293 0.82 -49.98 -11.40
CA SER A 293 -0.17 -50.19 -10.35
C SER A 293 0.17 -51.44 -9.55
N GLY A 294 -0.02 -51.40 -8.23
CA GLY A 294 0.33 -52.49 -7.32
C GLY A 294 -0.08 -52.16 -5.88
N PRO A 295 0.25 -53.03 -4.92
CA PRO A 295 -0.12 -52.84 -3.51
C PRO A 295 0.48 -51.57 -2.92
N VAL A 296 -0.06 -51.17 -1.76
CA VAL A 296 0.44 -50.04 -0.97
C VAL A 296 1.77 -50.42 -0.32
N LEU A 297 2.79 -49.56 -0.39
CA LEU A 297 4.10 -49.82 0.25
C LEU A 297 4.33 -48.96 1.49
N THR A 298 4.89 -49.60 2.52
CA THR A 298 5.33 -49.00 3.79
C THR A 298 6.77 -49.44 4.12
N VAL A 299 7.36 -48.83 5.15
CA VAL A 299 8.72 -49.16 5.60
C VAL A 299 8.85 -50.66 5.89
N GLY A 300 9.91 -51.29 5.37
CA GLY A 300 10.21 -52.72 5.56
C GLY A 300 9.63 -53.67 4.52
N MET A 301 8.98 -53.15 3.46
CA MET A 301 8.52 -53.95 2.32
C MET A 301 9.54 -53.95 1.18
N HIS A 302 9.70 -55.07 0.48
CA HIS A 302 10.46 -55.14 -0.78
C HIS A 302 9.50 -55.15 -1.98
N ASP A 303 9.79 -54.38 -3.03
CA ASP A 303 8.94 -54.29 -4.22
C ASP A 303 9.72 -53.79 -5.46
N PRO A 304 9.48 -54.36 -6.67
CA PRO A 304 10.20 -53.99 -7.89
C PRO A 304 10.00 -52.54 -8.38
N ARG A 305 9.09 -51.76 -7.77
CA ARG A 305 8.92 -50.32 -8.01
C ARG A 305 9.91 -49.47 -7.21
N VAL A 306 10.53 -50.02 -6.17
CA VAL A 306 11.47 -49.28 -5.30
C VAL A 306 12.77 -48.85 -5.98
N PRO A 307 13.43 -49.64 -6.87
CA PRO A 307 14.61 -49.16 -7.60
C PRO A 307 14.29 -47.91 -8.43
N ALA A 308 13.10 -47.84 -9.02
CA ALA A 308 12.63 -46.68 -9.76
C ALA A 308 12.29 -45.48 -8.85
N LEU A 309 11.80 -45.71 -7.62
CA LEU A 309 11.64 -44.66 -6.60
C LEU A 309 12.99 -44.12 -6.11
N ARG A 310 13.96 -45.00 -5.85
CA ARG A 310 15.33 -44.62 -5.46
C ARG A 310 15.97 -43.75 -6.54
N ALA A 311 15.92 -44.19 -7.80
CA ALA A 311 16.38 -43.39 -8.93
C ALA A 311 15.63 -42.05 -9.05
N ARG A 312 14.30 -42.05 -8.92
CA ARG A 312 13.46 -40.84 -9.00
C ARG A 312 13.76 -39.81 -7.92
N PHE A 313 14.23 -40.24 -6.75
CA PHE A 313 14.57 -39.37 -5.62
C PHE A 313 16.08 -39.23 -5.38
N ARG A 314 16.92 -39.80 -6.26
CA ARG A 314 18.40 -39.81 -6.16
C ARG A 314 18.90 -40.38 -4.82
N LEU A 315 18.22 -41.41 -4.31
CA LEU A 315 18.63 -42.15 -3.12
C LEU A 315 19.70 -43.17 -3.49
N GLU A 316 20.76 -43.22 -2.71
CA GLU A 316 21.84 -44.20 -2.90
C GLU A 316 21.33 -45.63 -2.68
N SER A 317 21.79 -46.54 -3.53
CA SER A 317 21.61 -47.99 -3.36
C SER A 317 22.95 -48.61 -3.01
N ARG A 318 22.94 -49.56 -2.06
CA ARG A 318 24.10 -50.35 -1.67
C ARG A 318 23.74 -51.83 -1.77
N SER A 319 24.48 -52.60 -2.55
CA SER A 319 24.39 -54.06 -2.54
C SER A 319 24.91 -54.56 -1.19
N ALA A 320 24.10 -55.35 -0.48
CA ALA A 320 24.39 -55.72 0.90
C ALA A 320 25.62 -56.62 1.04
N GLY A 321 26.42 -56.36 2.07
CA GLY A 321 27.40 -57.26 2.64
C GLY A 321 27.25 -57.25 4.16
N THR A 322 27.23 -58.44 4.77
CA THR A 322 27.12 -58.71 6.22
C THR A 322 25.87 -58.19 6.96
N LEU A 323 24.88 -59.07 7.07
CA LEU A 323 24.10 -59.46 8.26
C LEU A 323 23.23 -58.45 9.06
N ASP A 324 23.34 -57.13 8.88
CA ASP A 324 22.37 -56.17 9.43
C ASP A 324 21.78 -55.30 8.30
N SER A 325 20.45 -55.24 8.19
CA SER A 325 19.74 -54.52 7.11
C SER A 325 19.82 -53.00 7.25
N ALA A 326 20.98 -52.45 6.88
CA ALA A 326 21.23 -51.01 6.81
C ALA A 326 20.53 -50.35 5.60
N PRO A 327 20.17 -49.06 5.66
CA PRO A 327 19.52 -48.36 4.54
C PRO A 327 20.34 -48.42 3.24
N GLY A 328 19.70 -48.79 2.13
CA GLY A 328 20.35 -48.88 0.81
C GLY A 328 19.95 -50.07 -0.07
N GLU A 329 19.29 -51.10 0.44
CA GLU A 329 18.95 -52.27 -0.39
C GLU A 329 18.06 -51.90 -1.60
N PRO A 330 18.38 -52.34 -2.85
CA PRO A 330 17.82 -51.74 -4.06
C PRO A 330 16.29 -51.78 -4.18
N ASP A 331 15.64 -52.83 -3.71
CA ASP A 331 14.19 -53.03 -3.75
C ASP A 331 13.50 -52.81 -2.39
N ALA A 332 14.26 -52.57 -1.31
CA ALA A 332 13.75 -52.36 0.03
C ALA A 332 13.22 -50.93 0.21
N TYR A 333 11.93 -50.81 0.55
CA TYR A 333 11.27 -49.57 0.94
C TYR A 333 11.73 -49.18 2.35
N ASP A 334 12.91 -48.55 2.45
CA ASP A 334 13.49 -48.13 3.72
C ASP A 334 12.97 -46.76 4.21
N ALA A 335 13.48 -46.30 5.35
CA ALA A 335 13.13 -45.00 5.93
C ALA A 335 13.51 -43.81 5.02
N GLY A 336 14.54 -43.94 4.17
CA GLY A 336 14.93 -42.93 3.20
C GLY A 336 13.95 -42.86 2.02
N VAL A 337 13.53 -44.01 1.49
CA VAL A 337 12.47 -44.11 0.47
C VAL A 337 11.15 -43.52 0.99
N SER A 338 10.77 -43.89 2.22
CA SER A 338 9.58 -43.36 2.90
C SER A 338 9.65 -41.84 3.11
N ALA A 339 10.78 -41.32 3.61
CA ALA A 339 10.98 -39.87 3.80
C ALA A 339 10.93 -39.09 2.48
N ALA A 340 11.52 -39.62 1.41
CA ALA A 340 11.46 -39.02 0.08
C ALA A 340 10.02 -39.00 -0.48
N VAL A 341 9.27 -40.09 -0.31
CA VAL A 341 7.84 -40.18 -0.67
C VAL A 341 6.99 -39.20 0.15
N ALA A 342 7.22 -39.07 1.46
CA ALA A 342 6.55 -38.08 2.32
C ALA A 342 6.86 -36.63 1.86
N GLY A 343 8.12 -36.37 1.46
CA GLY A 343 8.53 -35.09 0.89
C GLY A 343 7.82 -34.78 -0.44
N PHE A 344 7.72 -35.77 -1.33
CA PHE A 344 6.99 -35.64 -2.60
C PHE A 344 5.48 -35.42 -2.40
N GLN A 345 4.85 -36.20 -1.51
CA GLN A 345 3.45 -36.06 -1.13
C GLN A 345 3.15 -34.65 -0.64
N ARG A 346 4.00 -34.12 0.26
CA ARG A 346 3.90 -32.75 0.77
C ARG A 346 3.95 -31.71 -0.36
N ARG A 347 4.91 -31.82 -1.30
CA ARG A 347 5.01 -30.92 -2.46
C ARG A 347 3.78 -30.99 -3.39
N ARG A 348 3.18 -32.17 -3.56
CA ARG A 348 1.96 -32.35 -4.39
C ARG A 348 0.64 -32.06 -3.65
N GLY A 349 0.68 -31.72 -2.35
CA GLY A 349 -0.52 -31.49 -1.53
C GLY A 349 -1.32 -32.76 -1.25
N LEU A 350 -0.62 -33.90 -1.14
CA LEU A 350 -1.16 -35.18 -0.66
C LEU A 350 -0.83 -35.35 0.84
N PRO A 351 -1.56 -36.21 1.58
CA PRO A 351 -1.17 -36.60 2.93
C PRO A 351 0.26 -37.15 2.94
N ALA A 352 1.15 -36.52 3.71
CA ALA A 352 2.59 -36.80 3.71
C ALA A 352 2.95 -37.97 4.64
N THR A 353 2.34 -39.14 4.41
CA THR A 353 2.48 -40.33 5.27
C THR A 353 3.76 -41.13 5.02
N GLY A 354 4.48 -40.88 3.92
CA GLY A 354 5.61 -41.70 3.50
C GLY A 354 5.21 -43.08 2.95
N THR A 355 3.92 -43.25 2.64
CA THR A 355 3.33 -44.50 2.15
C THR A 355 3.12 -44.43 0.64
N LEU A 356 3.59 -45.40 -0.15
CA LEU A 356 3.31 -45.42 -1.59
C LEU A 356 1.89 -45.92 -1.85
N THR A 357 0.92 -45.01 -1.86
CA THR A 357 -0.46 -45.28 -2.26
C THR A 357 -0.65 -45.18 -3.79
N GLY A 358 -1.72 -45.76 -4.32
CA GLY A 358 -2.08 -45.62 -5.74
C GLY A 358 -2.27 -44.15 -6.19
N LEU A 359 -2.75 -43.28 -5.29
CA LEU A 359 -2.80 -41.82 -5.53
C LEU A 359 -1.40 -41.18 -5.66
N THR A 360 -0.41 -41.72 -4.94
CA THR A 360 0.99 -41.27 -5.00
C THR A 360 1.65 -41.75 -6.30
N VAL A 361 1.43 -43.01 -6.70
CA VAL A 361 1.83 -43.55 -8.02
C VAL A 361 1.25 -42.70 -9.16
N ALA A 362 -0.07 -42.45 -9.13
CA ALA A 362 -0.75 -41.60 -10.10
C ALA A 362 -0.35 -40.10 -10.03
N ALA A 363 0.44 -39.68 -9.03
CA ALA A 363 1.04 -38.35 -8.99
C ALA A 363 2.47 -38.33 -9.56
N LEU A 364 3.25 -39.39 -9.36
CA LEU A 364 4.61 -39.56 -9.90
C LEU A 364 4.63 -39.67 -11.44
N GLY A 365 3.60 -40.32 -12.00
CA GLY A 365 3.38 -40.44 -13.45
C GLY A 365 2.84 -39.19 -14.15
N ARG A 366 2.74 -38.03 -13.46
CA ARG A 366 2.31 -36.75 -14.04
C ARG A 366 3.37 -35.67 -13.81
N PRO A 367 3.61 -34.76 -14.79
CA PRO A 367 4.56 -33.67 -14.62
C PRO A 367 4.18 -32.80 -13.42
N ASP A 368 5.15 -32.07 -12.88
CA ASP A 368 4.85 -30.98 -11.95
C ASP A 368 4.01 -29.94 -12.71
N MET A 369 2.69 -29.97 -12.52
CA MET A 369 1.84 -28.84 -12.86
C MET A 369 2.39 -27.62 -12.13
N ALA A 370 2.52 -26.51 -12.87
CA ALA A 370 3.18 -25.28 -12.42
C ALA A 370 2.84 -24.98 -10.95
N PRO A 371 3.85 -24.73 -10.10
CA PRO A 371 3.74 -24.85 -8.65
C PRO A 371 2.50 -24.11 -8.17
N ARG A 372 1.62 -24.81 -7.43
CA ARG A 372 0.52 -24.18 -6.70
C ARG A 372 1.15 -23.01 -5.95
N ALA A 373 0.77 -21.78 -6.32
CA ALA A 373 1.41 -20.59 -5.81
C ALA A 373 1.44 -20.67 -4.28
N ASP A 374 2.66 -20.78 -3.72
CA ASP A 374 2.86 -20.87 -2.28
C ASP A 374 2.07 -19.71 -1.66
N GLU A 375 1.24 -19.98 -0.66
CA GLU A 375 0.42 -18.91 -0.07
C GLU A 375 1.31 -17.79 0.50
N ASN A 376 2.55 -18.14 0.86
CA ASN A 376 3.62 -17.21 1.19
C ASN A 376 4.13 -16.42 -0.04
N GLU A 377 4.34 -17.04 -1.22
CA GLU A 377 4.69 -16.30 -2.44
C GLU A 377 3.56 -15.36 -2.88
N ALA A 378 2.30 -15.84 -2.85
CA ALA A 378 1.16 -14.98 -3.13
C ALA A 378 1.07 -13.80 -2.15
N ALA A 379 1.42 -13.99 -0.86
CA ALA A 379 1.51 -12.92 0.12
C ALA A 379 2.71 -11.98 -0.10
N LEU A 380 3.88 -12.51 -0.49
CA LEU A 380 5.08 -11.74 -0.88
C LEU A 380 4.74 -10.79 -2.03
N LEU A 381 4.19 -11.33 -3.13
CA LEU A 381 3.86 -10.56 -4.33
C LEU A 381 2.82 -9.47 -4.08
N VAL A 382 1.79 -9.75 -3.27
CA VAL A 382 0.79 -8.74 -2.86
C VAL A 382 1.42 -7.61 -2.05
N ASN A 383 2.35 -7.91 -1.13
CA ASN A 383 2.96 -6.88 -0.30
C ASN A 383 4.11 -6.13 -0.99
N MET A 384 4.83 -6.78 -1.92
CA MET A 384 5.72 -6.10 -2.86
C MET A 384 4.96 -5.09 -3.74
N GLU A 385 3.75 -5.43 -4.18
CA GLU A 385 2.90 -4.49 -4.91
C GLU A 385 2.48 -3.29 -4.04
N ARG A 386 2.17 -3.51 -2.76
CA ARG A 386 1.80 -2.43 -1.82
C ARG A 386 2.93 -1.45 -1.52
N TRP A 387 4.19 -1.88 -1.58
CA TRP A 387 5.32 -0.94 -1.50
C TRP A 387 5.33 0.06 -2.66
N ARG A 388 4.77 -0.28 -3.82
CA ARG A 388 4.61 0.64 -4.97
C ARG A 388 3.50 1.67 -4.79
N TRP A 389 2.69 1.56 -3.73
CA TRP A 389 1.62 2.51 -3.40
C TRP A 389 2.11 3.64 -2.49
N LEU A 390 3.32 3.52 -1.96
CA LEU A 390 3.96 4.59 -1.19
C LEU A 390 4.74 5.51 -2.14
N PRO A 391 4.95 6.78 -1.75
CA PRO A 391 5.92 7.65 -2.42
C PRO A 391 7.29 6.98 -2.52
N SER A 392 7.99 7.17 -3.64
CA SER A 392 9.30 6.50 -3.85
C SER A 392 10.42 7.04 -2.96
N ASP A 393 10.27 8.29 -2.52
CA ASP A 393 10.98 8.84 -1.37
C ASP A 393 9.95 9.08 -0.26
N LEU A 394 10.21 8.54 0.94
CA LEU A 394 9.40 8.78 2.13
C LEU A 394 9.87 10.02 2.91
N GLY A 395 11.01 10.59 2.52
CA GLY A 395 11.75 11.57 3.28
C GLY A 395 12.56 10.96 4.43
N ARG A 396 13.43 11.78 5.01
CA ARG A 396 14.16 11.49 6.27
C ARG A 396 13.24 11.30 7.48
N ASP A 397 12.09 11.95 7.46
CA ASP A 397 11.18 12.10 8.59
C ASP A 397 9.76 11.75 8.14
N TYR A 398 9.12 10.75 8.75
CA TYR A 398 7.75 10.34 8.42
C TYR A 398 7.09 9.52 9.55
N VAL A 399 5.76 9.41 9.49
CA VAL A 399 4.94 8.50 10.30
C VAL A 399 4.40 7.39 9.43
N MET A 400 4.51 6.14 9.87
CA MET A 400 3.98 4.96 9.18
C MET A 400 3.03 4.20 10.11
N VAL A 401 1.74 4.16 9.78
CA VAL A 401 0.74 3.30 10.44
C VAL A 401 0.59 2.04 9.61
N ASN A 402 0.93 0.88 10.18
CA ASN A 402 0.64 -0.41 9.54
C ASN A 402 -0.67 -0.98 10.10
N ILE A 403 -1.74 -0.90 9.30
CA ILE A 403 -3.12 -1.12 9.76
C ILE A 403 -3.36 -2.56 10.28
N PRO A 404 -2.99 -3.65 9.57
CA PRO A 404 -3.15 -5.03 10.08
C PRO A 404 -2.31 -5.35 11.31
N GLU A 405 -1.18 -4.65 11.49
CA GLU A 405 -0.26 -4.83 12.63
C GLU A 405 -0.74 -4.10 13.89
N PHE A 406 -1.69 -3.16 13.73
CA PHE A 406 -2.16 -2.27 14.79
C PHE A 406 -1.01 -1.49 15.47
N ARG A 407 -0.01 -1.04 14.70
CA ARG A 407 1.13 -0.22 15.16
C ARG A 407 1.31 1.05 14.33
N VAL A 408 1.87 2.08 14.97
CA VAL A 408 2.43 3.28 14.33
C VAL A 408 3.92 3.39 14.66
N ARG A 409 4.72 3.72 13.66
CA ARG A 409 6.16 4.00 13.77
C ARG A 409 6.43 5.44 13.35
N VAL A 410 7.37 6.10 14.00
CA VAL A 410 7.89 7.42 13.63
C VAL A 410 9.36 7.25 13.23
N THR A 411 9.71 7.74 12.05
CA THR A 411 11.09 7.86 11.56
C THR A 411 11.52 9.32 11.65
N ARG A 412 12.75 9.57 12.11
CA ARG A 412 13.43 10.88 12.10
C ARG A 412 14.88 10.69 11.69
N ASP A 413 15.43 11.58 10.88
CA ASP A 413 16.83 11.49 10.40
C ASP A 413 17.15 10.14 9.71
N GLY A 414 16.16 9.52 9.07
CA GLY A 414 16.24 8.19 8.46
C GLY A 414 16.27 7.02 9.46
N ARG A 415 16.02 7.25 10.75
CA ARG A 415 16.13 6.26 11.84
C ARG A 415 14.81 6.09 12.60
N PRO A 416 14.49 4.90 13.15
CA PRO A 416 13.35 4.72 14.05
C PRO A 416 13.48 5.62 15.29
N ARG A 417 12.44 6.41 15.56
CA ARG A 417 12.40 7.39 16.67
C ARG A 417 11.41 7.02 17.77
N ASP A 418 10.27 6.44 17.40
CA ASP A 418 9.26 5.90 18.32
C ASP A 418 8.39 4.81 17.65
N GLU A 419 7.81 3.92 18.45
CA GLU A 419 6.76 2.98 18.02
C GLU A 419 5.68 2.83 19.09
N ALA A 420 4.41 3.00 18.71
CA ALA A 420 3.25 2.87 19.58
C ALA A 420 2.20 1.87 19.06
N ARG A 421 1.41 1.29 19.97
CA ARG A 421 0.19 0.56 19.61
C ARG A 421 -0.87 1.54 19.09
N VAL A 422 -1.67 1.11 18.11
CA VAL A 422 -2.86 1.84 17.66
C VAL A 422 -4.13 1.00 17.69
N ILE A 423 -5.28 1.69 17.62
CA ILE A 423 -6.59 1.13 17.31
C ILE A 423 -7.03 1.75 15.98
N VAL A 424 -7.48 0.91 15.05
CA VAL A 424 -7.86 1.26 13.68
C VAL A 424 -9.36 0.98 13.46
N GLY A 425 -9.85 1.29 12.26
CA GLY A 425 -11.24 1.08 11.87
C GLY A 425 -11.71 -0.37 11.95
N LYS A 426 -12.98 -0.58 12.30
CA LYS A 426 -13.65 -1.89 12.22
C LYS A 426 -13.74 -2.38 10.77
N THR A 427 -14.10 -3.64 10.57
CA THR A 427 -14.41 -4.22 9.24
C THR A 427 -15.53 -3.49 8.50
N GLU A 428 -16.49 -2.88 9.22
CA GLU A 428 -17.63 -2.14 8.65
C GLU A 428 -17.30 -0.64 8.45
N SER A 429 -16.18 -0.17 9.00
CA SER A 429 -15.69 1.21 8.85
C SER A 429 -14.15 1.22 8.79
N PRO A 430 -13.54 0.67 7.71
CA PRO A 430 -12.10 0.46 7.63
C PRO A 430 -11.30 1.76 7.67
N THR A 431 -10.07 1.71 8.22
CA THR A 431 -9.10 2.79 8.04
C THR A 431 -8.63 2.81 6.58
N PRO A 432 -8.68 3.95 5.88
CA PRO A 432 -8.26 4.05 4.48
C PRO A 432 -6.74 3.99 4.31
N ILE A 433 -6.31 3.57 3.11
CA ILE A 433 -4.91 3.44 2.69
C ILE A 433 -4.56 4.63 1.80
N PHE A 434 -3.74 5.55 2.30
CA PHE A 434 -3.25 6.71 1.56
C PHE A 434 -2.02 7.34 2.26
N SER A 435 -1.40 8.33 1.61
CA SER A 435 -0.37 9.18 2.23
C SER A 435 -0.88 10.63 2.33
N GLY A 436 -0.68 11.26 3.48
CA GLY A 436 -1.00 12.67 3.73
C GLY A 436 0.14 13.41 4.42
N LEU A 437 -0.06 14.68 4.73
CA LEU A 437 0.92 15.53 5.42
C LEU A 437 0.33 16.07 6.72
N MET A 438 0.97 15.80 7.86
CA MET A 438 0.58 16.35 9.16
C MET A 438 0.94 17.84 9.22
N GLU A 439 -0.05 18.67 9.45
CA GLU A 439 0.09 20.14 9.45
C GLU A 439 0.02 20.74 10.84
N TYR A 440 -0.76 20.12 11.74
CA TYR A 440 -0.92 20.60 13.11
C TYR A 440 -1.41 19.50 14.06
N ALA A 441 -1.09 19.66 15.34
CA ALA A 441 -1.80 19.00 16.43
C ALA A 441 -2.78 19.97 17.11
N VAL A 442 -3.75 19.43 17.85
CA VAL A 442 -4.66 20.22 18.69
C VAL A 442 -4.77 19.57 20.06
N VAL A 443 -4.38 20.31 21.10
CA VAL A 443 -4.49 19.92 22.52
C VAL A 443 -5.86 20.37 23.06
N ASN A 444 -6.45 19.57 23.96
CA ASN A 444 -7.83 19.70 24.41
C ASN A 444 -8.81 19.84 23.22
N PRO A 445 -8.82 18.90 22.27
CA PRO A 445 -9.65 19.01 21.07
C PRO A 445 -11.13 18.88 21.40
N SER A 446 -11.97 19.79 20.90
CA SER A 446 -13.38 19.47 20.73
C SER A 446 -13.60 18.52 19.55
N TRP A 447 -14.67 17.72 19.63
CA TRP A 447 -15.05 16.75 18.62
C TRP A 447 -16.39 17.11 18.00
N ASN A 448 -16.39 17.51 16.73
CA ASN A 448 -17.62 17.61 15.95
C ASN A 448 -17.94 16.21 15.40
N VAL A 449 -19.10 15.67 15.76
CA VAL A 449 -19.50 14.30 15.39
C VAL A 449 -19.72 14.24 13.86
N PRO A 450 -19.02 13.35 13.12
CA PRO A 450 -19.18 13.23 11.67
C PRO A 450 -20.63 12.89 11.26
N PRO A 451 -21.13 13.37 10.10
CA PRO A 451 -22.52 13.15 9.68
C PRO A 451 -22.98 11.68 9.65
N SER A 452 -22.06 10.75 9.36
CA SER A 452 -22.31 9.30 9.40
C SER A 452 -22.57 8.78 10.82
N ILE A 453 -21.75 9.17 11.79
CA ILE A 453 -21.90 8.80 13.21
C ILE A 453 -23.12 9.51 13.81
N LEU A 454 -23.36 10.77 13.43
CA LEU A 454 -24.58 11.50 13.79
C LEU A 454 -25.83 10.74 13.34
N LYS A 455 -25.90 10.37 12.05
CA LYS A 455 -27.03 9.65 11.46
C LYS A 455 -27.23 8.25 12.03
N ASN A 456 -26.14 7.50 12.25
CA ASN A 456 -26.22 6.06 12.55
C ASN A 456 -26.23 5.75 14.06
N GLU A 457 -25.66 6.62 14.91
CA GLU A 457 -25.53 6.38 16.36
C GLU A 457 -26.29 7.41 17.19
N PHE A 458 -26.13 8.72 16.92
CA PHE A 458 -26.73 9.77 17.75
C PHE A 458 -28.22 10.01 17.49
N LEU A 459 -28.66 10.11 16.23
CA LEU A 459 -30.09 10.32 15.93
C LEU A 459 -30.96 9.15 16.44
N PRO A 460 -30.59 7.86 16.28
CA PRO A 460 -31.32 6.76 16.91
C PRO A 460 -31.22 6.73 18.44
N GLY A 461 -30.20 7.37 19.03
CA GLY A 461 -30.12 7.60 20.47
C GLY A 461 -31.12 8.66 20.94
N LEU A 462 -31.05 9.85 20.34
CA LEU A 462 -31.90 11.01 20.63
C LEU A 462 -33.39 10.72 20.40
N ALA A 463 -33.74 9.96 19.36
CA ALA A 463 -35.12 9.56 19.07
C ALA A 463 -35.74 8.62 20.13
N ARG A 464 -34.92 7.96 20.96
CA ARG A 464 -35.36 7.14 22.11
C ARG A 464 -35.28 7.89 23.44
N ASP A 465 -34.47 8.94 23.50
CA ASP A 465 -34.05 9.62 24.73
C ASP A 465 -33.52 11.02 24.36
N PRO A 466 -34.33 12.09 24.45
CA PRO A 466 -33.88 13.46 24.12
C PRO A 466 -32.63 13.90 24.91
N ASN A 467 -32.42 13.33 26.10
CA ASN A 467 -31.28 13.61 26.96
C ASN A 467 -30.03 12.77 26.62
N TYR A 468 -30.05 11.94 25.56
CA TYR A 468 -28.99 11.01 25.17
C TYR A 468 -27.62 11.69 25.01
N ALA A 469 -27.60 12.86 24.36
CA ALA A 469 -26.41 13.65 24.11
C ALA A 469 -25.89 14.31 25.39
N ALA A 470 -26.76 15.04 26.10
CA ALA A 470 -26.42 15.77 27.32
C ALA A 470 -25.84 14.83 28.41
N ARG A 471 -26.46 13.66 28.64
CA ARG A 471 -25.97 12.67 29.63
C ARG A 471 -24.59 12.08 29.29
N ARG A 472 -24.14 12.20 28.04
CA ARG A 472 -22.80 11.79 27.57
C ARG A 472 -21.82 12.96 27.43
N GLY A 473 -22.23 14.18 27.81
CA GLY A 473 -21.44 15.40 27.69
C GLY A 473 -21.31 15.88 26.24
N TYR A 474 -22.38 15.81 25.45
CA TYR A 474 -22.44 16.38 24.10
C TYR A 474 -23.42 17.54 24.04
N GLU A 475 -23.00 18.62 23.38
CA GLU A 475 -23.79 19.77 22.99
C GLU A 475 -24.51 19.44 21.67
N VAL A 476 -25.81 19.76 21.58
CA VAL A 476 -26.56 19.70 20.30
C VAL A 476 -26.76 21.13 19.81
N VAL A 477 -26.23 21.45 18.64
CA VAL A 477 -26.23 22.79 18.05
C VAL A 477 -27.08 22.78 16.79
N TYR A 478 -28.21 23.47 16.86
CA TYR A 478 -29.15 23.70 15.76
C TYR A 478 -28.82 25.03 15.08
N ARG A 479 -28.56 25.04 13.76
CA ARG A 479 -28.34 26.26 12.96
C ARG A 479 -28.91 26.08 11.55
N ASN A 480 -29.75 27.01 11.11
CA ASN A 480 -30.32 27.05 9.75
C ASN A 480 -30.93 25.70 9.30
N GLY A 481 -31.72 25.06 10.18
CA GLY A 481 -32.31 23.73 9.95
C GLY A 481 -31.36 22.54 10.12
N ASN A 482 -30.04 22.75 10.12
CA ASN A 482 -29.06 21.69 10.33
C ASN A 482 -28.86 21.39 11.83
N VAL A 483 -28.88 20.10 12.17
CA VAL A 483 -28.49 19.59 13.49
C VAL A 483 -27.03 19.19 13.44
N SER A 484 -26.25 19.66 14.40
CA SER A 484 -24.86 19.24 14.62
C SER A 484 -24.68 18.83 16.07
N VAL A 485 -23.78 17.88 16.34
CA VAL A 485 -23.48 17.41 17.70
C VAL A 485 -21.98 17.58 17.94
N ARG A 486 -21.64 18.22 19.06
CA ARG A 486 -20.26 18.53 19.45
C ARG A 486 -19.98 17.99 20.85
N GLN A 487 -18.82 17.37 21.04
CA GLN A 487 -18.28 17.12 22.36
C GLN A 487 -17.26 18.23 22.70
N PRO A 488 -17.45 18.99 23.80
CA PRO A 488 -16.43 19.90 24.30
C PRO A 488 -15.20 19.13 24.79
N PRO A 489 -14.05 19.82 25.02
CA PRO A 489 -12.86 19.18 25.55
C PRO A 489 -13.06 18.69 26.99
N GLY A 490 -12.44 17.55 27.34
CA GLY A 490 -12.50 16.99 28.69
C GLY A 490 -12.16 15.50 28.72
N GLU A 491 -12.06 14.92 29.92
CA GLU A 491 -11.61 13.54 30.13
C GLU A 491 -12.49 12.48 29.43
N ARG A 492 -13.78 12.78 29.19
CA ARG A 492 -14.72 11.89 28.50
C ARG A 492 -14.78 12.13 26.98
N ASN A 493 -13.94 13.01 26.44
CA ASN A 493 -13.93 13.33 25.01
C ASN A 493 -13.45 12.14 24.18
N ALA A 494 -14.16 11.78 23.11
CA ALA A 494 -13.84 10.62 22.28
C ALA A 494 -12.49 10.74 21.52
N LEU A 495 -11.93 11.94 21.42
CA LEU A 495 -10.60 12.25 20.89
C LEU A 495 -9.53 12.43 21.96
N GLY A 496 -9.86 12.21 23.24
CA GLY A 496 -8.99 12.40 24.39
C GLY A 496 -8.40 13.81 24.48
N PHE A 497 -7.13 13.91 24.88
CA PHE A 497 -6.46 15.19 25.14
C PHE A 497 -5.72 15.78 23.93
N ILE A 498 -5.50 15.03 22.84
CA ILE A 498 -4.77 15.51 21.66
C ILE A 498 -5.19 14.80 20.36
N LYS A 499 -5.30 15.54 19.26
CA LYS A 499 -5.46 15.03 17.87
C LYS A 499 -4.35 15.57 16.95
N PHE A 500 -3.93 14.77 15.97
CA PHE A 500 -2.86 15.04 15.00
C PHE A 500 -3.46 15.04 13.60
N MET A 501 -3.45 16.20 12.94
CA MET A 501 -4.26 16.48 11.76
C MET A 501 -3.41 16.51 10.49
N PHE A 502 -3.77 15.64 9.56
CA PHE A 502 -3.26 15.59 8.19
C PHE A 502 -4.45 15.68 7.23
N PRO A 503 -4.85 16.87 6.76
CA PRO A 503 -6.10 17.07 6.00
C PRO A 503 -6.22 16.13 4.79
N ASN A 504 -7.37 15.49 4.62
CA ASN A 504 -7.60 14.45 3.62
C ASN A 504 -9.09 14.24 3.31
N ASN A 505 -9.36 13.58 2.17
CA ASN A 505 -10.70 13.34 1.63
C ASN A 505 -11.53 12.30 2.40
N HIS A 506 -10.97 11.64 3.43
CA HIS A 506 -11.65 10.63 4.24
C HIS A 506 -12.04 11.13 5.64
N ALA A 507 -11.68 12.38 5.97
CA ALA A 507 -11.86 12.98 7.30
C ALA A 507 -11.24 12.19 8.47
N VAL A 508 -10.22 11.36 8.20
CA VAL A 508 -9.51 10.59 9.25
C VAL A 508 -8.30 11.33 9.80
N TYR A 509 -7.91 11.01 11.03
CA TYR A 509 -6.74 11.60 11.72
C TYR A 509 -6.21 10.64 12.81
N LEU A 510 -5.05 10.97 13.37
CA LEU A 510 -4.49 10.28 14.54
C LEU A 510 -4.95 11.00 15.82
N HIS A 511 -5.33 10.30 16.88
CA HIS A 511 -5.82 10.94 18.11
C HIS A 511 -5.70 10.10 19.39
N ASP A 512 -5.90 10.73 20.54
CA ASP A 512 -6.03 10.10 21.86
C ASP A 512 -7.42 9.43 22.05
N THR A 513 -7.56 8.58 23.06
CA THR A 513 -8.82 7.96 23.48
C THR A 513 -8.82 7.76 24.99
N PRO A 514 -9.93 8.04 25.70
CA PRO A 514 -10.05 7.76 27.13
C PRO A 514 -10.06 6.25 27.42
N ASN A 515 -10.47 5.43 26.45
CA ASN A 515 -10.54 3.97 26.56
C ASN A 515 -9.17 3.30 26.37
N ARG A 516 -8.17 3.67 27.17
CA ARG A 516 -6.77 3.18 27.03
C ARG A 516 -6.63 1.67 27.24
N SER A 517 -7.52 1.04 28.02
CA SER A 517 -7.53 -0.42 28.23
C SER A 517 -7.66 -1.23 26.93
N LEU A 518 -8.27 -0.66 25.88
CA LEU A 518 -8.45 -1.32 24.58
C LEU A 518 -7.12 -1.61 23.86
N PHE A 519 -6.03 -0.91 24.18
CA PHE A 519 -4.72 -1.17 23.56
C PHE A 519 -4.06 -2.48 24.05
N ALA A 520 -4.52 -3.05 25.17
CA ALA A 520 -4.11 -4.37 25.63
C ALA A 520 -4.64 -5.51 24.75
N GLY A 521 -5.72 -5.29 23.97
CA GLY A 521 -6.28 -6.29 23.06
C GLY A 521 -5.36 -6.62 21.89
N SER A 522 -5.34 -7.89 21.47
CA SER A 522 -4.61 -8.35 20.28
C SER A 522 -5.31 -7.93 18.98
N LYS A 523 -6.65 -7.93 18.95
CA LYS A 523 -7.47 -7.38 17.86
C LYS A 523 -7.86 -5.94 18.19
N ARG A 524 -7.40 -4.96 17.40
CA ARG A 524 -7.62 -3.52 17.65
C ARG A 524 -8.32 -2.78 16.49
N ALA A 525 -9.16 -3.48 15.74
CA ALA A 525 -10.09 -2.91 14.76
C ALA A 525 -11.40 -2.49 15.44
N LEU A 526 -11.41 -1.33 16.11
CA LEU A 526 -12.49 -0.90 17.02
C LEU A 526 -12.96 0.55 16.82
N SER A 527 -12.31 1.33 15.95
CA SER A 527 -12.71 2.72 15.64
C SER A 527 -13.64 2.79 14.43
N HIS A 528 -14.01 4.01 14.04
CA HIS A 528 -14.77 4.32 12.81
C HIS A 528 -13.86 4.96 11.75
N GLY A 529 -12.73 4.31 11.45
CA GLY A 529 -11.76 4.70 10.42
C GLY A 529 -10.58 5.54 10.92
N CYS A 530 -10.77 6.41 11.92
CA CYS A 530 -9.68 7.19 12.54
C CYS A 530 -8.72 6.31 13.35
N VAL A 531 -7.47 6.74 13.53
CA VAL A 531 -6.43 5.96 14.22
C VAL A 531 -6.24 6.49 15.63
N ARG A 532 -6.49 5.67 16.66
CA ARG A 532 -6.22 6.04 18.06
C ARG A 532 -4.82 5.60 18.47
N VAL A 533 -4.08 6.41 19.22
CA VAL A 533 -2.69 6.15 19.66
C VAL A 533 -2.64 5.88 21.17
N ASP A 534 -1.85 4.90 21.58
CA ASP A 534 -1.80 4.36 22.95
C ASP A 534 -1.14 5.30 23.99
N ASP A 535 0.06 5.82 23.67
CA ASP A 535 0.61 7.00 24.33
C ASP A 535 0.74 8.15 23.32
N PRO A 536 -0.29 9.00 23.20
CA PRO A 536 -0.29 10.10 22.25
C PRO A 536 0.57 11.27 22.73
N PHE A 537 0.99 11.31 24.01
CA PHE A 537 1.88 12.34 24.52
C PHE A 537 3.34 12.00 24.21
N ARG A 538 3.77 10.75 24.41
CA ARG A 538 5.08 10.28 23.94
C ARG A 538 5.17 10.27 22.41
N PHE A 539 4.07 9.98 21.72
CA PHE A 539 4.00 10.16 20.26
C PHE A 539 4.17 11.64 19.87
N ALA A 540 3.62 12.60 20.64
CA ALA A 540 3.83 14.03 20.42
C ALA A 540 5.32 14.42 20.53
N ASP A 541 6.07 13.86 21.49
CA ASP A 541 7.54 14.02 21.62
C ASP A 541 8.34 13.48 20.41
N ALA A 542 7.72 12.69 19.53
CA ALA A 542 8.33 12.19 18.30
C ALA A 542 7.88 12.96 17.03
N VAL A 543 6.66 13.53 17.01
CA VAL A 543 6.09 14.19 15.81
C VAL A 543 6.05 15.71 15.86
N LEU A 544 6.10 16.34 17.04
CA LEU A 544 6.10 17.81 17.19
C LEU A 544 7.53 18.36 17.40
N PRO A 545 7.76 19.67 17.17
CA PRO A 545 9.04 20.31 17.51
C PRO A 545 9.27 20.34 19.04
N ASP A 546 10.53 20.25 19.48
CA ASP A 546 10.94 20.11 20.89
C ASP A 546 10.33 21.17 21.85
N ALA A 547 10.04 22.37 21.34
CA ALA A 547 9.32 23.41 22.07
C ALA A 547 7.95 22.95 22.61
N TRP A 548 7.38 21.85 22.09
CA TRP A 548 6.09 21.28 22.44
C TRP A 548 6.19 19.90 23.11
N SER A 549 7.21 19.72 23.97
CA SER A 549 7.40 18.50 24.76
C SER A 549 6.15 18.06 25.53
N SER A 550 6.02 16.76 25.79
CA SER A 550 4.85 16.18 26.42
C SER A 550 4.58 16.71 27.81
N GLU A 551 5.61 17.12 28.56
CA GLU A 551 5.42 17.86 29.80
C GLU A 551 4.66 19.17 29.59
N ARG A 552 5.06 19.96 28.58
CA ARG A 552 4.38 21.22 28.24
C ARG A 552 2.94 20.94 27.82
N LEU A 553 2.71 19.91 26.99
CA LEU A 553 1.37 19.50 26.54
C LEU A 553 0.49 19.04 27.72
N LYS A 554 1.01 18.21 28.62
CA LYS A 554 0.34 17.77 29.86
C LYS A 554 -0.01 18.97 30.75
N LYS A 555 0.92 19.93 30.92
CA LYS A 555 0.71 21.21 31.65
C LYS A 555 -0.34 22.13 30.99
N LEU A 556 -0.80 21.84 29.77
CA LEU A 556 -1.88 22.54 29.06
C LEU A 556 -3.23 21.80 29.07
N VAL A 557 -3.31 20.57 29.58
CA VAL A 557 -4.58 19.84 29.70
C VAL A 557 -5.58 20.65 30.53
N GLY A 558 -6.83 20.74 30.07
CA GLY A 558 -7.89 21.57 30.65
C GLY A 558 -7.80 23.07 30.36
N LYS A 559 -6.66 23.60 29.87
CA LYS A 559 -6.44 25.04 29.65
C LYS A 559 -6.84 25.54 28.26
N GLY A 560 -8.05 25.15 27.82
CA GLY A 560 -8.67 25.51 26.53
C GLY A 560 -8.13 24.73 25.32
N GLU A 561 -8.88 24.70 24.22
CA GLU A 561 -8.46 24.10 22.93
C GLU A 561 -7.30 24.91 22.33
N ARG A 562 -6.22 24.25 21.90
CA ARG A 562 -4.99 24.89 21.41
C ARG A 562 -4.41 24.18 20.19
N THR A 563 -4.30 24.89 19.08
CA THR A 563 -3.69 24.39 17.84
C THR A 563 -2.19 24.68 17.79
N ILE A 564 -1.40 23.63 17.53
CA ILE A 564 0.06 23.67 17.38
C ILE A 564 0.37 23.34 15.92
N ARG A 565 0.73 24.33 15.11
CA ARG A 565 1.14 24.12 13.72
C ARG A 565 2.59 23.63 13.65
N LEU A 566 2.84 22.68 12.75
CA LEU A 566 4.21 22.29 12.37
C LEU A 566 4.71 23.28 11.30
N ALA A 567 5.98 23.69 11.39
CA ALA A 567 6.60 24.53 10.37
C ALA A 567 6.91 23.71 9.10
N GLU A 568 7.52 22.53 9.29
CA GLU A 568 7.71 21.52 8.26
C GLU A 568 6.63 20.45 8.41
N LYS A 569 5.86 20.19 7.34
CA LYS A 569 4.76 19.21 7.38
C LYS A 569 5.33 17.79 7.38
N LEU A 570 4.95 16.98 8.36
CA LEU A 570 5.46 15.61 8.52
C LEU A 570 4.61 14.60 7.71
N PRO A 571 5.18 13.85 6.74
CA PRO A 571 4.45 12.80 6.03
C PRO A 571 3.82 11.75 6.96
N VAL A 572 2.59 11.35 6.64
CA VAL A 572 1.84 10.30 7.33
C VAL A 572 1.34 9.30 6.32
N HIS A 573 1.83 8.06 6.41
CA HIS A 573 1.45 6.95 5.55
C HIS A 573 0.55 5.99 6.31
N LEU A 574 -0.70 5.82 5.84
CA LEU A 574 -1.59 4.76 6.30
C LEU A 574 -1.44 3.57 5.35
N ALA A 575 -0.70 2.56 5.77
CA ALA A 575 -0.30 1.40 4.97
C ALA A 575 -0.94 0.09 5.49
N TYR A 576 -0.87 -0.96 4.67
CA TYR A 576 -1.55 -2.22 4.93
C TYR A 576 -0.64 -3.40 4.55
N PHE A 577 0.42 -3.64 5.32
CA PHE A 577 1.33 -4.75 5.08
C PHE A 577 0.88 -5.98 5.87
N THR A 578 0.44 -7.02 5.16
CA THR A 578 0.07 -8.34 5.71
C THR A 578 1.21 -9.35 5.63
N ALA A 579 2.30 -9.02 4.94
CA ALA A 579 3.52 -9.80 4.93
C ALA A 579 4.74 -8.88 4.86
N TYR A 580 5.74 -9.16 5.70
CA TYR A 580 6.99 -8.41 5.81
C TYR A 580 8.13 -9.32 6.25
N VAL A 581 9.36 -8.80 6.21
CA VAL A 581 10.51 -9.39 6.89
C VAL A 581 10.78 -8.51 8.12
N ASP A 582 10.93 -9.12 9.30
CA ASP A 582 11.23 -8.38 10.53
C ASP A 582 12.74 -8.12 10.71
N ASP A 583 13.09 -7.36 11.74
CA ASP A 583 14.48 -6.95 12.03
C ASP A 583 15.41 -8.14 12.36
N ALA A 584 14.86 -9.32 12.65
CA ALA A 584 15.60 -10.57 12.82
C ALA A 584 15.74 -11.37 11.51
N GLY A 585 15.30 -10.82 10.37
CA GLY A 585 15.32 -11.47 9.07
C GLY A 585 14.23 -12.54 8.88
N SER A 586 13.31 -12.71 9.83
CA SER A 586 12.23 -13.68 9.71
C SER A 586 11.09 -13.15 8.84
N PHE A 587 10.58 -14.02 7.98
CA PHE A 587 9.37 -13.72 7.22
C PHE A 587 8.15 -13.83 8.13
N ARG A 588 7.36 -12.76 8.22
CA ARG A 588 6.18 -12.63 9.08
C ARG A 588 4.94 -12.35 8.24
N THR A 589 3.84 -13.00 8.59
CA THR A 589 2.51 -12.76 8.02
C THR A 589 1.53 -12.32 9.10
N LEU A 590 0.54 -11.54 8.70
CA LEU A 590 -0.55 -11.03 9.54
C LEU A 590 -1.90 -11.36 8.90
N PRO A 591 -2.99 -11.48 9.68
CA PRO A 591 -4.33 -11.68 9.13
C PRO A 591 -4.76 -10.56 8.19
N ASP A 592 -5.44 -10.91 7.09
CA ASP A 592 -6.03 -9.96 6.15
C ASP A 592 -7.30 -9.31 6.74
N LEU A 593 -7.08 -8.34 7.63
CA LEU A 593 -8.07 -7.67 8.47
C LEU A 593 -9.35 -7.17 7.75
N TYR A 594 -9.23 -6.74 6.50
CA TYR A 594 -10.30 -6.15 5.67
C TYR A 594 -10.60 -6.93 4.38
N GLY A 595 -10.02 -8.13 4.19
CA GLY A 595 -10.25 -8.94 2.99
C GLY A 595 -9.64 -8.36 1.70
N TYR A 596 -8.52 -7.63 1.82
CA TYR A 596 -7.83 -6.96 0.71
C TYR A 596 -6.79 -7.86 0.03
N ASP A 597 -6.15 -8.80 0.73
CA ASP A 597 -5.22 -9.77 0.14
C ASP A 597 -5.94 -10.68 -0.85
N ALA A 598 -7.14 -11.18 -0.49
CA ALA A 598 -7.93 -12.03 -1.38
C ALA A 598 -8.25 -11.33 -2.72
N ARG A 599 -8.68 -10.06 -2.66
CA ARG A 599 -8.96 -9.22 -3.84
C ARG A 599 -7.70 -8.92 -4.65
N MET A 600 -6.58 -8.66 -3.97
CA MET A 600 -5.28 -8.44 -4.60
C MET A 600 -4.75 -9.68 -5.31
N LYS A 601 -4.87 -10.87 -4.72
CA LYS A 601 -4.47 -12.15 -5.35
C LYS A 601 -5.25 -12.39 -6.65
N ILE A 602 -6.56 -12.10 -6.67
CA ILE A 602 -7.39 -12.14 -7.89
C ILE A 602 -6.91 -11.09 -8.92
N ALA A 603 -6.78 -9.82 -8.52
CA ALA A 603 -6.41 -8.72 -9.43
C ALA A 603 -4.99 -8.81 -10.00
N LEU A 604 -4.09 -9.55 -9.35
CA LEU A 604 -2.74 -9.83 -9.82
C LEU A 604 -2.62 -11.18 -10.57
N GLY A 605 -3.71 -11.93 -10.74
CA GLY A 605 -3.71 -13.23 -11.43
C GLY A 605 -3.07 -14.38 -10.62
N LEU A 606 -2.93 -14.23 -9.30
CA LEU A 606 -2.27 -15.19 -8.40
C LEU A 606 -3.23 -16.27 -7.86
N SER A 607 -4.53 -16.13 -8.09
CA SER A 607 -5.54 -17.12 -7.71
C SER A 607 -5.75 -18.15 -8.83
N PRO A 608 -5.74 -19.48 -8.55
CA PRO A 608 -6.02 -20.50 -9.56
C PRO A 608 -7.34 -20.28 -10.30
N GLY A 609 -7.29 -20.31 -11.63
CA GLY A 609 -8.46 -20.05 -12.50
C GLY A 609 -8.80 -18.56 -12.73
N SER A 610 -8.03 -17.61 -12.18
CA SER A 610 -8.31 -16.17 -12.31
C SER A 610 -7.87 -15.57 -13.66
N LEU A 611 -8.65 -15.83 -14.71
CA LEU A 611 -8.49 -15.19 -16.02
C LEU A 611 -9.14 -13.79 -16.06
N LEU A 612 -8.46 -12.77 -15.52
CA LEU A 612 -8.81 -11.36 -15.77
C LEU A 612 -7.59 -10.47 -16.04
N VAL A 613 -7.33 -10.25 -17.32
CA VAL A 613 -6.71 -9.01 -17.80
C VAL A 613 -7.62 -7.83 -17.43
N ALA A 614 -7.03 -6.67 -17.11
CA ALA A 614 -7.78 -5.48 -16.75
C ALA A 614 -8.78 -5.07 -17.85
N LYS A 615 -10.08 -5.11 -17.55
CA LYS A 615 -11.14 -4.78 -18.51
C LYS A 615 -11.22 -3.26 -18.73
N VAL A 616 -10.96 -2.83 -19.96
CA VAL A 616 -11.07 -1.42 -20.38
C VAL A 616 -12.51 -0.90 -20.20
N PRO A 617 -12.72 0.32 -19.65
CA PRO A 617 -14.04 0.94 -19.62
C PRO A 617 -14.44 1.39 -21.02
N GLY A 618 -15.53 0.84 -21.57
CA GLY A 618 -16.07 1.29 -22.87
C GLY A 618 -16.93 0.26 -23.61
N ALA A 619 -16.69 -1.03 -23.43
CA ALA A 619 -17.47 -2.07 -24.10
C ALA A 619 -18.89 -2.22 -23.51
N LYS A 620 -19.91 -1.77 -24.25
CA LYS A 620 -21.31 -2.21 -24.04
C LYS A 620 -21.36 -3.74 -24.09
N ALA A 621 -22.12 -4.35 -23.20
CA ALA A 621 -22.35 -5.80 -23.25
C ALA A 621 -23.18 -6.17 -24.50
N PRO A 622 -22.83 -7.22 -25.25
CA PRO A 622 -23.74 -7.85 -26.19
C PRO A 622 -24.98 -8.35 -25.45
N GLY A 623 -26.16 -8.17 -26.04
CA GLY A 623 -27.41 -8.67 -25.45
C GLY A 623 -27.42 -10.19 -25.37
N SER A 624 -27.97 -10.74 -24.29
CA SER A 624 -28.14 -12.20 -24.14
C SER A 624 -29.19 -12.72 -25.11
N ALA A 625 -28.74 -13.27 -26.24
CA ALA A 625 -29.59 -14.04 -27.14
C ALA A 625 -29.81 -15.44 -26.54
N ALA A 626 -30.97 -15.65 -25.91
CA ALA A 626 -31.30 -16.92 -25.28
C ALA A 626 -31.47 -18.04 -26.32
N ALA A 627 -30.55 -19.00 -26.34
CA ALA A 627 -30.67 -20.21 -27.15
C ALA A 627 -31.86 -21.05 -26.65
N ARG A 628 -32.84 -21.29 -27.54
CA ARG A 628 -34.01 -22.12 -27.24
C ARG A 628 -33.64 -23.60 -27.38
N LEU A 629 -33.94 -24.41 -26.36
CA LEU A 629 -34.09 -25.85 -26.50
C LEU A 629 -35.58 -26.18 -26.74
N PRO A 630 -35.91 -27.18 -27.59
CA PRO A 630 -37.28 -27.52 -27.92
C PRO A 630 -38.00 -28.26 -26.78
N VAL A 631 -39.32 -28.08 -26.71
CA VAL A 631 -40.21 -28.76 -25.76
C VAL A 631 -40.86 -29.96 -26.43
N THR A 632 -40.87 -31.12 -25.76
CA THR A 632 -41.66 -32.30 -26.14
C THR A 632 -42.67 -32.66 -25.04
N ALA A 633 -43.79 -33.25 -25.46
CA ALA A 633 -45.07 -33.34 -24.76
C ALA A 633 -45.07 -33.91 -23.32
N ARG A 634 -46.05 -33.45 -22.53
CA ARG A 634 -46.57 -34.16 -21.35
C ARG A 634 -47.63 -35.18 -21.74
N LEU A 635 -47.79 -36.23 -20.93
CA LEU A 635 -49.03 -37.02 -20.81
C LEU A 635 -49.64 -36.84 -19.39
N PRO A 636 -50.98 -36.91 -19.20
CA PRO A 636 -51.63 -36.60 -17.91
C PRO A 636 -52.35 -37.78 -17.23
N VAL A 637 -52.30 -37.88 -15.88
CA VAL A 637 -53.13 -38.81 -15.08
C VAL A 637 -53.59 -38.18 -13.74
N THR A 638 -54.92 -38.14 -13.56
CA THR A 638 -55.82 -38.03 -12.38
C THR A 638 -55.39 -37.49 -10.98
N ALA A 639 -56.12 -36.44 -10.54
CA ALA A 639 -56.95 -36.30 -9.31
C ALA A 639 -56.46 -36.67 -7.86
N ARG A 640 -56.45 -35.62 -6.99
CA ARG A 640 -57.11 -35.40 -5.66
C ARG A 640 -57.58 -36.61 -4.77
N PRO A 641 -57.70 -36.47 -3.41
CA PRO A 641 -58.00 -35.23 -2.65
C PRO A 641 -57.24 -34.99 -1.30
N ASN A 642 -57.71 -33.95 -0.58
CA ASN A 642 -57.27 -33.37 0.71
C ASN A 642 -57.00 -34.33 1.90
N ALA A 643 -56.15 -33.85 2.83
CA ALA A 643 -56.37 -33.98 4.28
C ALA A 643 -55.79 -32.77 5.05
N THR A 644 -56.39 -32.40 6.18
CA THR A 644 -55.96 -31.31 7.08
C THR A 644 -55.66 -31.83 8.48
N ALA A 645 -54.61 -31.33 9.16
CA ALA A 645 -54.50 -31.33 10.63
C ALA A 645 -53.42 -30.35 11.13
N ARG A 646 -53.39 -30.13 12.45
CA ARG A 646 -52.38 -29.35 13.20
C ARG A 646 -51.85 -30.18 14.39
N ASN A 647 -50.90 -29.61 15.12
CA ASN A 647 -50.52 -29.88 16.52
C ASN A 647 -49.52 -31.03 16.81
N ALA A 648 -48.27 -30.64 17.10
CA ALA A 648 -47.63 -30.68 18.43
C ALA A 648 -47.38 -32.01 19.19
N ALA A 649 -46.38 -31.90 20.08
CA ALA A 649 -45.95 -32.82 21.16
C ALA A 649 -44.82 -33.84 20.86
N GLU A 650 -44.04 -34.05 21.92
CA GLU A 650 -42.90 -34.97 22.15
C GLU A 650 -43.41 -36.42 22.44
N PRO A 651 -42.58 -37.49 22.68
CA PRO A 651 -41.17 -37.46 23.11
C PRO A 651 -40.21 -38.55 22.56
N MET A 652 -39.00 -38.55 23.11
CA MET A 652 -37.98 -39.62 23.06
C MET A 652 -38.47 -40.97 23.63
N PRO A 653 -37.76 -42.06 23.32
CA PRO A 653 -37.28 -42.98 24.37
C PRO A 653 -35.74 -43.07 24.44
N ALA A 654 -35.21 -43.67 25.51
CA ALA A 654 -33.80 -43.65 25.89
C ALA A 654 -33.06 -44.98 25.59
N ASP A 655 -31.75 -45.02 25.90
CA ASP A 655 -31.01 -46.22 26.29
C ASP A 655 -30.01 -45.87 27.41
N GLU A 656 -29.54 -46.84 28.20
CA GLU A 656 -28.95 -46.64 29.54
C GLU A 656 -27.45 -47.05 29.70
N THR A 657 -26.94 -46.94 30.96
CA THR A 657 -25.61 -47.36 31.49
C THR A 657 -24.42 -46.43 31.20
N GLU A 658 -23.32 -46.35 31.98
CA GLU A 658 -22.95 -46.55 33.42
C GLU A 658 -21.56 -45.83 33.62
N LEU A 659 -20.95 -45.54 34.79
CA LEU A 659 -21.16 -45.81 36.23
C LEU A 659 -20.42 -44.79 37.14
N ARG A 660 -20.82 -44.75 38.42
CA ARG A 660 -20.03 -44.47 39.66
C ARG A 660 -19.34 -43.11 39.94
N ARG A 661 -19.76 -42.57 41.11
CA ARG A 661 -18.99 -41.94 42.21
C ARG A 661 -18.67 -40.43 42.19
N LYS A 662 -19.48 -39.70 42.97
CA LYS A 662 -19.05 -38.54 43.79
C LYS A 662 -18.23 -39.01 45.02
N PRO A 663 -17.67 -38.07 45.82
CA PRO A 663 -18.41 -37.65 47.03
C PRO A 663 -18.55 -36.12 47.20
N GLN A 664 -19.43 -35.70 48.11
CA GLN A 664 -19.60 -34.32 48.59
C GLN A 664 -19.34 -34.26 50.11
N ARG A 665 -18.82 -33.13 50.60
CA ARG A 665 -19.18 -32.49 51.89
C ARG A 665 -19.16 -30.97 51.65
N GLU A 666 -20.30 -30.29 51.76
CA GLU A 666 -20.94 -29.79 52.99
C GLU A 666 -20.26 -28.52 53.53
N ALA A 667 -21.06 -27.47 53.68
CA ALA A 667 -20.66 -26.18 54.23
C ALA A 667 -21.03 -26.06 55.72
N ARG A 668 -20.51 -25.02 56.38
CA ARG A 668 -21.05 -24.51 57.64
C ARG A 668 -21.25 -22.98 57.57
N THR A 669 -22.20 -22.53 58.36
CA THR A 669 -22.57 -21.13 58.64
C THR A 669 -21.50 -20.47 59.54
N ASP A 670 -21.46 -19.15 59.79
CA ASP A 670 -22.54 -18.32 60.36
C ASP A 670 -22.28 -16.80 60.32
N ALA A 671 -23.33 -16.06 60.73
CA ALA A 671 -23.32 -14.71 61.33
C ALA A 671 -22.84 -13.47 60.51
N SER A 672 -23.78 -12.53 60.33
CA SER A 672 -23.52 -11.08 60.27
C SER A 672 -24.06 -10.40 61.53
N PRO A 673 -23.61 -9.18 61.87
CA PRO A 673 -24.58 -8.20 62.39
C PRO A 673 -24.40 -6.76 61.87
N ALA A 674 -25.50 -6.24 61.30
CA ALA A 674 -26.03 -4.87 61.40
C ALA A 674 -25.20 -3.62 60.91
N PRO A 675 -25.87 -2.51 60.52
CA PRO A 675 -25.23 -1.38 59.83
C PRO A 675 -25.13 -0.08 60.64
N VAL A 676 -24.34 0.88 60.14
CA VAL A 676 -24.29 2.28 60.61
C VAL A 676 -24.98 3.23 59.62
N ARG A 677 -25.71 4.22 60.14
CA ARG A 677 -26.48 5.22 59.38
C ARG A 677 -25.61 6.14 58.52
N ALA A 678 -26.08 6.46 57.31
CA ALA A 678 -25.71 7.70 56.61
C ALA A 678 -26.70 8.83 56.97
N ALA A 679 -26.19 10.01 57.29
CA ALA A 679 -27.00 11.20 57.53
C ALA A 679 -27.40 11.90 56.21
N ARG A 680 -28.60 12.46 56.15
CA ARG A 680 -29.03 13.37 55.07
C ARG A 680 -28.92 14.81 55.54
N THR A 681 -28.24 15.65 54.77
CA THR A 681 -28.26 17.12 54.91
C THR A 681 -28.95 17.74 53.69
N SER A 682 -29.58 18.89 53.88
CA SER A 682 -30.46 19.55 52.90
C SER A 682 -29.82 20.79 52.29
N ALA A 683 -29.92 20.91 50.96
CA ALA A 683 -29.79 22.15 50.19
C ALA A 683 -30.85 22.07 49.06
N ALA A 684 -31.90 22.87 49.09
CA ALA A 684 -31.98 24.31 48.77
C ALA A 684 -32.35 24.53 47.28
N ARG A 685 -33.51 25.14 47.05
CA ARG A 685 -34.04 25.52 45.71
C ARG A 685 -33.38 26.82 45.22
N PRO A 686 -33.08 26.97 43.92
CA PRO A 686 -33.11 28.29 43.27
C PRO A 686 -34.58 28.74 43.04
N PRO A 687 -34.85 30.05 42.90
CA PRO A 687 -36.20 30.56 42.63
C PRO A 687 -36.66 30.28 41.19
N ALA A 688 -37.94 30.49 40.94
CA ALA A 688 -38.53 30.51 39.61
C ALA A 688 -38.79 31.96 39.18
N ASP A 689 -38.58 32.25 37.90
CA ASP A 689 -39.21 33.37 37.19
C ASP A 689 -40.14 32.78 36.12
N PHE A 690 -41.32 33.39 35.98
CA PHE A 690 -42.32 33.02 34.99
C PHE A 690 -42.29 33.99 33.80
N GLY A 691 -42.43 33.45 32.61
CA GLY A 691 -42.77 34.17 31.39
C GLY A 691 -43.64 33.25 30.53
N ASP A 692 -44.81 33.76 30.09
CA ASP A 692 -45.85 32.92 29.49
C ASP A 692 -45.47 32.35 28.10
N PRO A 693 -46.12 31.23 27.69
CA PRO A 693 -45.98 30.66 26.35
C PRO A 693 -46.89 31.35 25.31
N ASP A 694 -46.83 30.79 24.09
CA ASP A 694 -47.67 31.09 22.91
C ASP A 694 -47.42 32.37 22.10
N LEU A 695 -48.00 32.35 20.89
CA LEU A 695 -48.07 33.43 19.89
C LEU A 695 -46.78 33.83 19.13
N TRP A 696 -46.12 32.86 18.49
CA TRP A 696 -45.69 33.11 17.10
C TRP A 696 -45.64 31.85 16.20
N THR A 697 -46.48 31.82 15.17
CA THR A 697 -46.51 30.79 14.10
C THR A 697 -45.94 31.38 12.79
N PRO A 698 -44.74 30.96 12.34
CA PRO A 698 -44.22 31.35 11.03
C PRO A 698 -44.95 30.65 9.87
N PRO A 699 -45.09 31.29 8.70
CA PRO A 699 -45.79 30.71 7.54
C PRO A 699 -44.98 29.63 6.80
N THR A 700 -45.69 28.81 6.02
CA THR A 700 -45.15 27.70 5.21
C THR A 700 -44.41 28.16 3.94
N GLY A 701 -43.15 28.60 4.09
CA GLY A 701 -42.25 28.93 2.96
C GLY A 701 -41.27 27.82 2.58
N ARG A 702 -41.14 27.50 1.28
CA ARG A 702 -40.06 26.64 0.73
C ARG A 702 -38.90 27.47 0.18
N PRO A 703 -37.66 27.16 0.58
CA PRO A 703 -36.47 27.17 -0.29
C PRO A 703 -36.00 25.72 -0.50
N SER A 704 -36.01 25.18 -1.72
CA SER A 704 -35.02 25.33 -2.80
C SER A 704 -33.74 24.51 -2.58
N ASN A 705 -33.43 23.62 -3.53
CA ASN A 705 -32.31 22.67 -3.43
C ASN A 705 -30.93 23.35 -3.37
N GLY A 706 -30.08 22.89 -2.45
CA GLY A 706 -28.63 23.15 -2.45
C GLY A 706 -27.92 21.97 -1.80
N TRP A 707 -27.12 21.22 -2.58
CA TRP A 707 -26.40 20.03 -2.12
C TRP A 707 -24.95 20.37 -1.74
N TRP A 708 -24.42 19.63 -0.77
CA TRP A 708 -23.00 19.46 -0.46
C TRP A 708 -22.73 17.96 -0.21
#